data_AF-M9M833-F1
#
_entry.id   AF-M9M833-F1
#
_cell.length_a   1.000
_cell.length_b   1.000
_cell.length_c   1.000
_cell.angle_alpha   90.00
_cell.angle_beta   90.00
_cell.angle_gamma   90.00
#
_symmetry.space_group_name_H-M   'P 1'
#
loop_
_entity.id
_entity.type
_entity.pdbx_description
1 polymer ?
#
loop_
_entity_poly.entity_id
_entity_poly.type
_entity_poly.pdbx_seq_one_letter_code
_entity_poly.pdbx_strand_id
1 'polypeptide(L)'
;MAPRCYALVASCSRCRLAAPAHRQLSAAVPAAIVPVQAHDAGAAPGPSSQRRPYTSSSSLPLSASQRPASPLRPIDGQQRRRFSATALTSAKKKGKSKAYSSSAAADDQAAAPSRYPPLPPGWQAVIGVECHVQIKDTHKLFSSAPLPTPSSPLNSLVTPFDAAHPGTFPTLNRSALRLAARTALALNCKVHGESRFDRKHYFYSDLPAGYQITQKYAPLANNGSVRLSFHDGHLPSPEDEVTVEIEQLQLEQDTAKSSYFDTGTTSRLDASRQSPADEVPEATLHASDDERVQRSFVDLNRAGAGLMEIVSGPQMRTPEQAGAYVRKLQELVRRVGASDGNMQEGSLRCDVNVSVNRVGEPFGTRCEVKNLNSVRFMMNAISHEAHRQVQLLEQPGSRVEQETRGYNESNGTTFRLRGKEDAPDYRYMPDPNLPPVLLSEMQIQELRDGLPELPDAKRARLSKQYGLASRDINVLMRVGSEDDRDGRIVASVGDAEDGQASSDAVEYFERVAEGRNAQTALNWIIHELMKGLNARNLPFREWYLPANYLGQLIDLVEAGQVTGTTAKAVIADVLSSASTSSTSDISLAELDRLAQTSSTPVFDLLQKQELLALATTQDLLPLVESAFQRLPDEVAQVRKGNLKVAMRIVGQVMKDANGRADAKLVHSTILQQLAQPPSSS
;
A
#
# COMPACT_ATOMS: atom_id res chain seq x y z
N MET A 1 1.44 -55.87 31.30
CA MET A 1 0.79 -55.10 32.39
C MET A 1 0.43 -53.73 31.85
N ALA A 2 -0.87 -53.43 31.75
CA ALA A 2 -1.39 -52.11 31.41
C ALA A 2 -1.31 -51.16 32.62
N PRO A 3 -1.50 -49.84 32.41
CA PRO A 3 -2.81 -49.30 32.76
C PRO A 3 -3.41 -48.34 31.71
N ARG A 4 -4.74 -48.27 31.78
CA ARG A 4 -5.68 -47.38 31.07
C ARG A 4 -5.91 -46.09 31.87
N CYS A 5 -6.51 -45.08 31.20
CA CYS A 5 -7.49 -44.06 31.64
C CYS A 5 -7.10 -42.67 31.11
N TYR A 6 -7.96 -41.77 30.60
CA TYR A 6 -9.35 -41.79 30.10
C TYR A 6 -9.51 -40.49 29.26
N ALA A 7 -10.31 -40.51 28.20
CA ALA A 7 -10.62 -39.36 27.36
C ALA A 7 -11.78 -38.52 27.96
N LEU A 8 -11.73 -37.21 27.77
CA LEU A 8 -12.84 -36.28 27.98
C LEU A 8 -13.17 -35.61 26.64
N VAL A 9 -14.33 -35.96 26.09
CA VAL A 9 -14.94 -35.37 24.89
C VAL A 9 -16.03 -34.42 25.37
N ALA A 10 -15.91 -33.14 25.03
CA ALA A 10 -17.00 -32.17 25.15
C ALA A 10 -17.67 -31.99 23.78
N SER A 11 -18.95 -32.35 23.72
CA SER A 11 -19.83 -32.21 22.57
C SER A 11 -20.45 -30.81 22.53
N CYS A 12 -20.27 -30.09 21.42
CA CYS A 12 -21.04 -28.89 21.10
C CYS A 12 -22.14 -29.26 20.09
N SER A 13 -23.40 -29.09 20.50
CA SER A 13 -24.61 -29.47 19.79
C SER A 13 -25.28 -28.23 19.19
N ARG A 14 -24.90 -27.83 17.98
CA ARG A 14 -25.70 -26.95 17.10
C ARG A 14 -25.03 -26.81 15.73
N CYS A 15 -25.48 -27.63 14.77
CA CYS A 15 -25.62 -27.31 13.34
C CYS A 15 -26.07 -28.58 12.61
N ARG A 16 -27.35 -28.61 12.19
CA ARG A 16 -27.91 -29.62 11.28
C ARG A 16 -28.07 -28.97 9.90
N LEU A 17 -28.00 -29.82 8.87
CA LEU A 17 -28.23 -29.62 7.43
C LEU A 17 -26.93 -29.34 6.65
N ALA A 18 -26.59 -29.96 5.52
CA ALA A 18 -26.99 -31.17 4.81
C ALA A 18 -25.91 -31.38 3.71
N ALA A 19 -25.34 -32.58 3.55
CA ALA A 19 -24.36 -32.88 2.50
C ALA A 19 -24.87 -34.03 1.60
N PRO A 20 -24.79 -33.97 0.26
CA PRO A 20 -25.25 -35.05 -0.59
C PRO A 20 -24.15 -36.09 -0.89
N ALA A 21 -24.48 -37.32 -0.52
CA ALA A 21 -24.22 -38.62 -1.17
C ALA A 21 -22.89 -38.88 -1.93
N HIS A 22 -22.01 -39.64 -1.27
CA HIS A 22 -21.01 -40.49 -1.93
C HIS A 22 -21.70 -41.70 -2.61
N ARG A 23 -21.39 -41.94 -3.89
CA ARG A 23 -21.64 -43.23 -4.57
C ARG A 23 -20.39 -44.10 -4.54
N GLN A 24 -20.52 -45.27 -3.94
CA GLN A 24 -19.58 -46.40 -3.98
C GLN A 24 -19.60 -47.05 -5.37
N LEU A 25 -18.42 -47.42 -5.89
CA LEU A 25 -18.26 -48.55 -6.81
C LEU A 25 -16.95 -49.28 -6.48
N SER A 26 -17.08 -50.60 -6.28
CA SER A 26 -16.04 -51.57 -5.94
C SER A 26 -15.46 -52.26 -7.19
N ALA A 27 -14.18 -52.63 -7.16
CA ALA A 27 -13.60 -53.92 -7.63
C ALA A 27 -12.06 -53.78 -7.64
N ALA A 28 -11.35 -54.43 -6.72
CA ALA A 28 -10.77 -55.79 -6.84
C ALA A 28 -9.37 -55.79 -7.51
N VAL A 29 -8.37 -56.08 -6.68
CA VAL A 29 -6.93 -56.27 -6.97
C VAL A 29 -6.67 -57.71 -7.44
N PRO A 30 -5.62 -57.95 -8.24
CA PRO A 30 -4.76 -59.11 -7.97
C PRO A 30 -3.29 -58.70 -7.82
N ALA A 31 -2.67 -59.24 -6.77
CA ALA A 31 -1.26 -59.16 -6.49
C ALA A 31 -0.49 -60.25 -7.25
N ALA A 32 0.68 -59.93 -7.77
CA ALA A 32 1.70 -60.90 -8.16
C ALA A 32 3.08 -60.37 -7.75
N ILE A 33 3.73 -61.11 -6.85
CA ILE A 33 5.08 -60.91 -6.33
C ILE A 33 6.02 -61.86 -7.10
N VAL A 34 7.14 -61.37 -7.61
CA VAL A 34 8.33 -62.18 -7.95
C VAL A 34 9.60 -61.36 -7.60
N PRO A 35 10.58 -61.92 -6.87
CA PRO A 35 11.77 -61.21 -6.39
C PRO A 35 12.95 -61.30 -7.39
N VAL A 36 13.85 -60.33 -7.38
CA VAL A 36 15.14 -60.40 -8.10
C VAL A 36 16.30 -60.35 -7.11
N GLN A 37 17.17 -61.35 -7.24
CA GLN A 37 18.34 -61.65 -6.41
C GLN A 37 19.56 -60.78 -6.76
N ALA A 38 20.41 -60.61 -5.75
CA ALA A 38 21.74 -60.01 -5.84
C ALA A 38 22.77 -61.00 -6.43
N HIS A 39 23.74 -60.47 -7.17
CA HIS A 39 24.97 -61.18 -7.53
C HIS A 39 26.20 -60.28 -7.29
N ASP A 40 27.13 -60.80 -6.49
CA ASP A 40 28.50 -60.37 -6.28
C ASP A 40 29.38 -60.60 -7.52
N ALA A 41 30.36 -59.72 -7.74
CA ALA A 41 31.67 -60.07 -8.31
C ALA A 41 32.74 -58.97 -8.11
N GLY A 42 33.78 -59.29 -7.31
CA GLY A 42 35.20 -59.26 -7.73
C GLY A 42 35.95 -57.93 -7.84
N ALA A 43 37.02 -57.80 -7.05
CA ALA A 43 37.92 -56.65 -6.94
C ALA A 43 39.25 -56.76 -7.75
N ALA A 44 39.93 -55.59 -7.86
CA ALA A 44 41.39 -55.29 -7.98
C ALA A 44 41.97 -54.90 -9.37
N PRO A 45 43.13 -54.18 -9.47
CA PRO A 45 43.59 -52.98 -8.71
C PRO A 45 44.37 -51.89 -9.55
N GLY A 46 44.45 -50.65 -9.03
CA GLY A 46 45.56 -49.66 -9.19
C GLY A 46 45.76 -48.91 -10.53
N PRO A 47 46.45 -47.73 -10.58
CA PRO A 47 47.57 -47.34 -9.71
C PRO A 47 47.46 -45.97 -9.00
N SER A 48 48.38 -45.84 -8.05
CA SER A 48 48.66 -44.78 -7.08
C SER A 48 49.30 -43.51 -7.63
N SER A 49 49.03 -42.36 -7.01
CA SER A 49 50.03 -41.30 -6.83
C SER A 49 50.00 -40.77 -5.40
N GLN A 50 51.16 -40.88 -4.75
CA GLN A 50 51.42 -40.73 -3.32
C GLN A 50 51.31 -39.28 -2.84
N ARG A 51 50.65 -39.09 -1.70
CA ARG A 51 50.94 -37.96 -0.79
C ARG A 51 52.07 -38.38 0.15
N ARG A 52 53.08 -37.53 0.30
CA ARG A 52 53.99 -37.54 1.46
C ARG A 52 53.96 -36.17 2.16
N PRO A 53 54.11 -36.15 3.51
CA PRO A 53 54.01 -34.97 4.34
C PRO A 53 55.37 -34.29 4.52
N TYR A 54 55.38 -33.00 4.86
CA TYR A 54 56.55 -32.34 5.44
C TYR A 54 56.13 -31.41 6.59
N THR A 55 56.69 -31.73 7.75
CA THR A 55 56.83 -30.90 8.95
C THR A 55 58.15 -30.14 8.86
N SER A 56 58.19 -28.86 9.27
CA SER A 56 59.17 -28.32 10.25
C SER A 56 59.13 -26.79 10.32
N SER A 57 58.87 -26.29 11.52
CA SER A 57 59.54 -25.16 12.20
C SER A 57 60.30 -24.10 11.38
N SER A 58 59.91 -22.83 11.58
CA SER A 58 60.87 -21.75 11.79
C SER A 58 60.25 -20.62 12.61
N SER A 59 60.89 -20.35 13.74
CA SER A 59 60.59 -19.34 14.75
C SER A 59 61.14 -17.94 14.38
N LEU A 60 60.27 -16.92 14.56
CA LEU A 60 60.53 -15.52 14.98
C LEU A 60 61.37 -14.59 14.07
N PRO A 61 61.20 -13.23 14.12
CA PRO A 61 60.73 -12.45 15.26
C PRO A 61 59.62 -11.40 15.01
N LEU A 62 58.96 -11.07 16.13
CA LEU A 62 58.17 -9.86 16.36
C LEU A 62 59.04 -8.62 16.17
N SER A 63 58.69 -7.75 15.22
CA SER A 63 59.13 -6.35 15.23
C SER A 63 57.93 -5.46 15.55
N ALA A 64 57.96 -4.90 16.77
CA ALA A 64 57.09 -3.80 17.16
C ALA A 64 57.42 -2.57 16.30
N SER A 65 56.49 -2.17 15.44
CA SER A 65 56.55 -0.85 14.78
C SER A 65 55.64 0.10 15.55
N GLN A 66 56.28 0.95 16.34
CA GLN A 66 55.69 2.07 17.04
C GLN A 66 55.07 3.03 16.02
N ARG A 67 53.75 3.27 16.10
CA ARG A 67 53.12 4.41 15.43
C ARG A 67 53.53 5.69 16.17
N PRO A 68 54.07 6.72 15.48
CA PRO A 68 54.32 8.00 16.12
C PRO A 68 52.99 8.73 16.35
N ALA A 69 52.76 9.13 17.60
CA ALA A 69 51.74 10.09 17.97
C ALA A 69 52.02 11.43 17.27
N SER A 70 51.05 11.94 16.53
CA SER A 70 51.10 13.31 16.00
C SER A 70 50.40 14.26 16.98
N PRO A 71 50.97 15.45 17.23
CA PRO A 71 50.56 16.33 18.32
C PRO A 71 49.30 17.14 17.94
N LEU A 72 48.38 17.22 18.90
CA LEU A 72 47.36 18.25 18.97
C LEU A 72 48.04 19.63 19.02
N ARG A 73 47.64 20.56 18.15
CA ARG A 73 47.87 21.99 18.33
C ARG A 73 46.53 22.74 18.47
N PRO A 74 46.48 23.75 19.33
CA PRO A 74 45.27 24.47 19.69
C PRO A 74 44.96 25.54 18.64
N ILE A 75 43.67 25.80 18.40
CA ILE A 75 43.23 27.03 17.73
C ILE A 75 42.42 27.84 18.73
N ASP A 76 42.94 29.03 18.94
CA ASP A 76 42.50 30.07 19.84
C ASP A 76 41.21 30.76 19.34
N GLY A 77 40.38 31.13 20.31
CA GLY A 77 39.78 32.45 20.46
C GLY A 77 39.24 33.24 19.25
N GLN A 78 37.93 33.50 19.34
CA GLN A 78 37.25 34.74 18.96
C GLN A 78 36.97 35.01 17.48
N GLN A 79 35.69 34.90 17.10
CA GLN A 79 34.93 36.07 16.64
C GLN A 79 33.42 35.79 16.71
N ARG A 80 32.77 36.38 17.72
CA ARG A 80 31.32 36.54 17.77
C ARG A 80 30.89 37.44 16.62
N ARG A 81 30.05 36.95 15.70
CA ARG A 81 29.17 37.80 14.89
C ARG A 81 27.72 37.44 15.20
N ARG A 82 27.10 38.32 15.98
CA ARG A 82 25.65 38.43 16.15
C ARG A 82 25.04 38.76 14.80
N PHE A 83 24.06 37.98 14.35
CA PHE A 83 23.05 38.49 13.42
C PHE A 83 21.65 38.15 13.93
N SER A 84 20.82 39.19 13.85
CA SER A 84 19.52 39.40 14.45
C SER A 84 18.47 38.38 13.99
N ALA A 85 17.78 37.79 14.97
CA ALA A 85 16.51 37.11 14.74
C ALA A 85 15.46 38.16 14.36
N THR A 86 15.04 38.16 13.10
CA THR A 86 13.87 38.91 12.66
C THR A 86 12.68 37.96 12.67
N ALA A 87 11.74 38.22 13.57
CA ALA A 87 10.46 37.53 13.67
C ALA A 87 9.68 37.70 12.35
N LEU A 88 9.24 36.61 11.75
CA LEU A 88 8.23 36.63 10.69
C LEU A 88 6.89 36.20 11.27
N THR A 89 6.00 37.17 11.22
CA THR A 89 4.64 37.21 11.72
C THR A 89 3.69 36.35 10.88
N SER A 90 2.74 35.73 11.58
CA SER A 90 1.59 35.03 11.02
C SER A 90 0.77 35.91 10.07
N ALA A 91 0.70 35.53 8.79
CA ALA A 91 -0.22 36.14 7.83
C ALA A 91 -1.40 35.19 7.55
N LYS A 92 -2.58 35.58 8.07
CA LYS A 92 -3.92 35.05 7.75
C LYS A 92 -4.11 34.95 6.22
N LYS A 93 -4.26 33.75 5.68
CA LYS A 93 -4.69 33.55 4.29
C LYS A 93 -6.22 33.58 4.22
N LYS A 94 -6.77 34.70 3.74
CA LYS A 94 -8.19 34.88 3.40
C LYS A 94 -8.61 33.84 2.34
N GLY A 95 -9.74 33.19 2.59
CA GLY A 95 -10.39 32.28 1.65
C GLY A 95 -10.81 32.99 0.36
N LYS A 96 -10.51 32.35 -0.76
CA LYS A 96 -11.19 32.57 -2.04
C LYS A 96 -11.87 31.26 -2.43
N SER A 97 -13.19 31.27 -2.37
CA SER A 97 -14.06 30.30 -3.01
C SER A 97 -13.82 30.34 -4.52
N LYS A 98 -13.38 29.23 -5.10
CA LYS A 98 -13.37 29.04 -6.55
C LYS A 98 -14.58 28.18 -6.90
N ALA A 99 -15.58 28.82 -7.51
CA ALA A 99 -16.73 28.15 -8.09
C ALA A 99 -16.24 27.23 -9.23
N TYR A 100 -16.67 25.97 -9.21
CA TYR A 100 -16.48 25.02 -10.30
C TYR A 100 -17.61 25.23 -11.32
N SER A 101 -17.27 25.71 -12.52
CA SER A 101 -18.15 25.60 -13.67
C SER A 101 -17.84 24.29 -14.39
N SER A 102 -18.86 23.45 -14.52
CA SER A 102 -18.89 22.29 -15.40
C SER A 102 -18.83 22.73 -16.86
N SER A 103 -17.80 22.32 -17.59
CA SER A 103 -17.87 22.19 -19.05
C SER A 103 -16.99 21.05 -19.49
N ALA A 104 -17.62 20.05 -20.09
CA ALA A 104 -16.98 19.03 -20.90
C ALA A 104 -16.31 19.70 -22.11
N ALA A 105 -14.99 19.76 -22.07
CA ALA A 105 -14.15 19.97 -23.23
C ALA A 105 -12.88 19.15 -22.98
N ALA A 106 -12.79 18.02 -23.68
CA ALA A 106 -11.52 17.35 -23.90
C ALA A 106 -10.72 18.23 -24.85
N ASP A 107 -9.63 18.83 -24.38
CA ASP A 107 -8.53 19.33 -25.22
C ASP A 107 -7.32 19.70 -24.35
N ASP A 108 -6.14 19.22 -24.78
CA ASP A 108 -4.78 19.65 -24.43
C ASP A 108 -4.50 20.05 -22.96
N GLN A 109 -4.37 19.06 -22.08
CA GLN A 109 -3.49 19.24 -20.92
C GLN A 109 -2.04 19.02 -21.38
N ALA A 110 -1.34 20.10 -21.71
CA ALA A 110 0.11 20.10 -21.80
C ALA A 110 0.69 19.38 -20.59
N ALA A 111 1.55 18.37 -20.83
CA ALA A 111 2.16 17.55 -19.80
C ALA A 111 2.71 18.44 -18.67
N ALA A 112 2.34 18.13 -17.42
CA ALA A 112 2.93 18.85 -16.30
C ALA A 112 4.44 18.64 -16.34
N PRO A 113 5.27 19.70 -16.22
CA PRO A 113 6.71 19.55 -16.28
C PRO A 113 7.18 18.58 -15.19
N SER A 114 8.10 17.68 -15.54
CA SER A 114 8.68 16.72 -14.60
C SER A 114 9.12 17.44 -13.33
N ARG A 115 8.84 16.81 -12.18
CA ARG A 115 9.26 17.33 -10.89
C ARG A 115 10.78 17.29 -10.73
N TYR A 116 11.44 16.40 -11.47
CA TYR A 116 12.86 16.13 -11.39
C TYR A 116 13.60 16.90 -12.49
N PRO A 117 14.75 17.53 -12.17
CA PRO A 117 15.53 18.23 -13.18
C PRO A 117 15.97 17.24 -14.27
N PRO A 118 15.91 17.61 -15.56
CA PRO A 118 16.43 16.77 -16.63
C PRO A 118 17.95 16.71 -16.54
N LEU A 119 18.52 15.57 -16.97
CA LEU A 119 19.97 15.45 -17.13
C LEU A 119 20.50 16.41 -18.21
N PRO A 120 21.80 16.77 -18.17
CA PRO A 120 22.39 17.60 -19.21
C PRO A 120 22.23 16.98 -20.61
N PRO A 121 22.14 17.80 -21.68
CA PRO A 121 21.87 17.32 -23.03
C PRO A 121 22.80 16.18 -23.47
N GLY A 122 22.20 15.16 -24.09
CA GLY A 122 22.90 13.97 -24.59
C GLY A 122 23.18 12.89 -23.55
N TRP A 123 22.88 13.11 -22.27
CA TRP A 123 22.89 12.07 -21.24
C TRP A 123 21.52 11.43 -21.05
N GLN A 124 21.51 10.17 -20.67
CA GLN A 124 20.33 9.44 -20.20
C GLN A 124 20.67 8.62 -18.95
N ALA A 125 19.69 8.43 -18.07
CA ALA A 125 19.79 7.47 -16.99
C ALA A 125 19.31 6.09 -17.47
N VAL A 126 19.85 5.03 -16.88
CA VAL A 126 19.45 3.65 -17.07
C VAL A 126 19.17 3.06 -15.70
N ILE A 127 17.92 2.69 -15.47
CA ILE A 127 17.39 2.37 -14.15
C ILE A 127 16.83 0.94 -14.16
N GLY A 128 17.25 0.15 -13.17
CA GLY A 128 16.65 -1.15 -12.83
C GLY A 128 16.23 -1.15 -11.35
N VAL A 129 15.19 -1.89 -11.02
CA VAL A 129 14.62 -1.93 -9.66
C VAL A 129 14.52 -3.38 -9.21
N GLU A 130 15.02 -3.64 -8.01
CA GLU A 130 14.91 -4.92 -7.33
C GLU A 130 13.91 -4.75 -6.17
N CYS A 131 12.81 -5.48 -6.24
CA CYS A 131 11.74 -5.41 -5.25
C CYS A 131 11.69 -6.68 -4.42
N HIS A 132 11.78 -6.55 -3.10
CA HIS A 132 11.49 -7.63 -2.15
C HIS A 132 10.07 -7.45 -1.62
N VAL A 133 9.19 -8.38 -1.97
CA VAL A 133 7.78 -8.38 -1.60
C VAL A 133 7.53 -9.46 -0.57
N GLN A 134 7.10 -9.09 0.64
CA GLN A 134 6.69 -10.05 1.65
C GLN A 134 5.38 -10.72 1.26
N ILE A 135 5.39 -12.05 1.25
CA ILE A 135 4.23 -12.88 0.93
C ILE A 135 3.30 -12.88 2.13
N LYS A 136 2.05 -12.43 1.91
CA LYS A 136 0.98 -12.43 2.89
C LYS A 136 0.35 -13.81 2.95
N ASP A 137 0.84 -14.65 3.86
CA ASP A 137 0.31 -15.98 4.12
C ASP A 137 0.07 -16.20 5.62
N THR A 138 -0.51 -17.34 5.98
CA THR A 138 -0.76 -17.69 7.39
C THR A 138 0.51 -18.14 8.10
N HIS A 139 1.45 -18.74 7.37
CA HIS A 139 2.69 -19.29 7.93
C HIS A 139 3.92 -18.82 7.15
N LYS A 140 5.08 -18.88 7.80
CA LYS A 140 6.40 -18.63 7.22
C LYS A 140 6.72 -19.56 6.06
N LEU A 141 7.76 -19.24 5.28
CA LEU A 141 8.06 -19.93 4.02
C LEU A 141 8.51 -21.38 4.23
N PHE A 142 9.22 -21.65 5.32
CA PHE A 142 9.81 -22.97 5.60
C PHE A 142 9.48 -23.53 6.98
N SER A 143 8.56 -22.90 7.72
CA SER A 143 8.14 -23.32 9.06
C SER A 143 6.66 -23.04 9.30
N SER A 144 6.11 -23.68 10.33
CA SER A 144 4.71 -23.50 10.73
C SER A 144 4.48 -22.33 11.69
N ALA A 145 5.45 -21.43 11.89
CA ALA A 145 5.22 -20.23 12.67
C ALA A 145 4.37 -19.24 11.86
N PRO A 146 3.44 -18.52 12.50
CA PRO A 146 2.67 -17.47 11.85
C PRO A 146 3.54 -16.25 11.52
N LEU A 147 3.06 -15.40 10.60
CA LEU A 147 3.69 -14.11 10.32
C LEU A 147 3.38 -13.09 11.43
N PRO A 148 4.34 -12.23 11.80
CA PRO A 148 4.13 -11.23 12.85
C PRO A 148 3.24 -10.09 12.40
N THR A 149 2.46 -9.58 13.35
CA THR A 149 1.77 -8.29 13.28
C THR A 149 2.55 -7.22 14.06
N PRO A 150 2.28 -5.92 13.87
CA PRO A 150 2.91 -4.85 14.66
C PRO A 150 2.71 -4.98 16.18
N SER A 151 1.66 -5.69 16.62
CA SER A 151 1.35 -5.95 18.03
C SER A 151 1.93 -7.25 18.58
N SER A 152 2.60 -8.06 17.75
CA SER A 152 3.14 -9.35 18.16
C SER A 152 4.27 -9.17 19.20
N PRO A 153 4.24 -9.90 20.33
CA PRO A 153 5.36 -9.87 21.28
C PRO A 153 6.67 -10.35 20.65
N LEU A 154 7.80 -9.74 21.03
CA LEU A 154 9.12 -10.09 20.49
C LEU A 154 9.44 -11.58 20.69
N ASN A 155 10.03 -12.21 19.67
CA ASN A 155 10.45 -13.61 19.69
C ASN A 155 9.35 -14.62 20.11
N SER A 156 8.06 -14.31 19.89
CA SER A 156 6.93 -15.18 20.24
C SER A 156 6.47 -16.09 19.09
N LEU A 157 6.83 -15.76 17.85
CA LEU A 157 6.39 -16.46 16.64
C LEU A 157 7.59 -17.12 15.95
N VAL A 158 8.25 -18.03 16.69
CA VAL A 158 9.53 -18.63 16.29
C VAL A 158 9.48 -20.14 16.53
N THR A 159 9.72 -20.93 15.49
CA THR A 159 9.90 -22.38 15.60
C THR A 159 11.37 -22.74 15.87
N PRO A 160 11.68 -23.97 16.30
CA PRO A 160 13.07 -24.43 16.38
C PRO A 160 13.85 -24.28 15.08
N PHE A 161 13.19 -24.44 13.92
CA PHE A 161 13.81 -24.21 12.62
C PHE A 161 14.18 -22.73 12.39
N ASP A 162 13.28 -21.80 12.70
CA ASP A 162 13.53 -20.36 12.53
C ASP A 162 14.69 -19.86 13.40
N ALA A 163 14.83 -20.45 14.59
CA ALA A 163 15.94 -20.19 15.51
C ALA A 163 17.22 -20.99 15.18
N ALA A 164 17.22 -21.75 14.07
CA ALA A 164 18.32 -22.59 13.62
C ALA A 164 18.80 -23.62 14.68
N HIS A 165 17.87 -24.23 15.43
CA HIS A 165 18.22 -25.32 16.33
C HIS A 165 18.80 -26.52 15.55
N PRO A 166 19.88 -27.14 16.05
CA PRO A 166 20.48 -28.31 15.40
C PRO A 166 19.47 -29.44 15.19
N GLY A 167 19.51 -30.07 14.01
CA GLY A 167 18.65 -31.19 13.65
C GLY A 167 17.26 -30.83 13.09
N THR A 168 16.99 -29.55 12.87
CA THR A 168 15.74 -29.07 12.24
C THR A 168 15.87 -29.01 10.72
N PHE A 169 14.74 -29.15 10.00
CA PHE A 169 14.69 -29.16 8.54
C PHE A 169 13.59 -28.22 8.01
N PRO A 170 13.81 -27.57 6.85
CA PRO A 170 12.83 -26.68 6.23
C PRO A 170 11.64 -27.46 5.65
N THR A 171 10.43 -26.91 5.76
CA THR A 171 9.23 -27.44 5.10
C THR A 171 8.54 -26.35 4.28
N LEU A 172 8.60 -26.44 2.95
CA LEU A 172 8.07 -25.41 2.06
C LEU A 172 6.56 -25.18 2.22
N ASN A 173 6.17 -23.93 2.44
CA ASN A 173 4.78 -23.49 2.44
C ASN A 173 4.23 -23.46 1.01
N ARG A 174 3.30 -24.39 0.73
CA ARG A 174 2.65 -24.54 -0.59
C ARG A 174 1.78 -23.34 -0.96
N SER A 175 1.16 -22.69 0.02
CA SER A 175 0.32 -21.52 -0.24
C SER A 175 1.18 -20.31 -0.62
N ALA A 176 2.32 -20.10 0.05
CA ALA A 176 3.27 -19.07 -0.35
C ALA A 176 3.84 -19.31 -1.76
N LEU A 177 4.21 -20.55 -2.10
CA LEU A 177 4.63 -20.92 -3.46
C LEU A 177 3.53 -20.61 -4.50
N ARG A 178 2.28 -20.94 -4.18
CA ARG A 178 1.11 -20.67 -5.04
C ARG A 178 0.91 -19.18 -5.29
N LEU A 179 1.03 -18.35 -4.24
CA LEU A 179 0.93 -16.88 -4.35
C LEU A 179 2.06 -16.31 -5.20
N ALA A 180 3.28 -16.84 -5.06
CA ALA A 180 4.42 -16.42 -5.88
C ALA A 180 4.26 -16.82 -7.35
N ALA A 181 3.80 -18.05 -7.63
CA ALA A 181 3.53 -18.48 -8.99
C ALA A 181 2.39 -17.67 -9.65
N ARG A 182 1.32 -17.34 -8.91
CA ARG A 182 0.26 -16.44 -9.40
C ARG A 182 0.79 -15.03 -9.67
N THR A 183 1.66 -14.51 -8.81
CA THR A 183 2.31 -13.21 -9.02
C THR A 183 3.18 -13.23 -10.27
N ALA A 184 3.96 -14.29 -10.49
CA ALA A 184 4.76 -14.47 -11.70
C ALA A 184 3.88 -14.47 -12.97
N LEU A 185 2.76 -15.20 -12.96
CA LEU A 185 1.81 -15.21 -14.08
C LEU A 185 1.17 -13.84 -14.31
N ALA A 186 0.84 -13.09 -13.25
CA ALA A 186 0.30 -11.74 -13.34
C ALA A 186 1.31 -10.72 -13.88
N LEU A 187 2.61 -10.98 -13.72
CA LEU A 187 3.73 -10.23 -14.30
C LEU A 187 4.11 -10.74 -15.70
N ASN A 188 3.29 -11.59 -16.31
CA ASN A 188 3.54 -12.23 -17.60
C ASN A 188 4.82 -13.06 -17.67
N CYS A 189 5.37 -13.50 -16.53
CA CYS A 189 6.57 -14.34 -16.50
C CYS A 189 6.28 -15.76 -17.00
N LYS A 190 7.32 -16.40 -17.54
CA LYS A 190 7.37 -17.85 -17.72
C LYS A 190 7.66 -18.52 -16.38
N VAL A 191 6.66 -19.20 -15.81
CA VAL A 191 6.84 -20.08 -14.63
C VAL A 191 7.50 -21.37 -15.07
N HIS A 192 8.53 -21.81 -14.36
CA HIS A 192 9.25 -23.04 -14.70
C HIS A 192 8.55 -24.27 -14.11
N GLY A 193 8.53 -25.37 -14.88
CA GLY A 193 8.02 -26.66 -14.41
C GLY A 193 8.91 -27.34 -13.37
N GLU A 194 10.17 -26.90 -13.27
CA GLU A 194 11.10 -27.30 -12.20
C GLU A 194 11.77 -26.06 -11.62
N SER A 195 11.81 -25.96 -10.30
CA SER A 195 12.49 -24.90 -9.56
C SER A 195 13.21 -25.47 -8.35
N ARG A 196 14.33 -24.86 -7.93
CA ARG A 196 15.20 -25.37 -6.85
C ARG A 196 15.55 -24.27 -5.87
N PHE A 197 15.84 -24.67 -4.64
CA PHE A 197 16.32 -23.77 -3.60
C PHE A 197 17.83 -23.92 -3.41
N ASP A 198 18.46 -22.81 -3.08
CA ASP A 198 19.89 -22.64 -2.87
C ASP A 198 20.13 -21.93 -1.53
N ARG A 199 21.33 -22.09 -0.98
CA ARG A 199 21.79 -21.39 0.23
C ARG A 199 22.73 -20.27 -0.15
N LYS A 200 22.38 -19.05 0.26
CA LYS A 200 23.20 -17.84 0.19
C LYS A 200 23.88 -17.62 1.54
N HIS A 201 25.18 -17.88 1.62
CA HIS A 201 25.95 -17.88 2.87
C HIS A 201 26.47 -16.49 3.23
N TYR A 202 26.09 -15.99 4.40
CA TYR A 202 26.72 -14.83 5.03
C TYR A 202 26.41 -14.84 6.53
N PHE A 203 27.30 -14.25 7.32
CA PHE A 203 27.11 -14.17 8.76
C PHE A 203 26.59 -12.79 9.11
N TYR A 204 25.43 -12.76 9.76
CA TYR A 204 24.89 -11.56 10.38
C TYR A 204 24.04 -11.97 11.60
N SER A 205 23.91 -11.09 12.58
CA SER A 205 23.19 -11.38 13.83
C SER A 205 21.71 -11.70 13.63
N ASP A 206 21.12 -11.26 12.53
CA ASP A 206 19.71 -11.48 12.17
C ASP A 206 19.46 -12.73 11.31
N LEU A 207 20.51 -13.51 11.02
CA LEU A 207 20.44 -14.72 10.22
C LEU A 207 21.02 -15.91 10.99
N PRO A 208 20.22 -16.54 11.89
CA PRO A 208 20.71 -17.58 12.80
C PRO A 208 21.41 -18.75 12.12
N ALA A 209 20.92 -19.17 10.94
CA ALA A 209 21.47 -20.30 10.21
C ALA A 209 22.84 -20.03 9.56
N GLY A 210 23.27 -18.77 9.44
CA GLY A 210 24.46 -18.38 8.68
C GLY A 210 24.31 -18.53 7.15
N TYR A 211 23.11 -18.81 6.68
CA TYR A 211 22.71 -18.79 5.28
C TYR A 211 21.23 -18.48 5.15
N GLN A 212 20.86 -17.86 4.03
CA GLN A 212 19.49 -17.58 3.62
C GLN A 212 19.08 -18.60 2.54
N ILE A 213 17.93 -19.25 2.69
CA ILE A 213 17.38 -20.09 1.61
C ILE A 213 16.75 -19.16 0.56
N THR A 214 17.18 -19.29 -0.69
CA THR A 214 16.80 -18.47 -1.85
C THR A 214 16.80 -19.32 -3.14
N GLN A 215 16.72 -18.73 -4.34
CA GLN A 215 16.81 -19.44 -5.61
C GLN A 215 17.74 -18.70 -6.59
N LYS A 216 18.96 -19.20 -6.76
CA LYS A 216 19.97 -18.58 -7.63
C LYS A 216 20.03 -19.24 -9.00
N TYR A 217 20.04 -20.57 -9.05
CA TYR A 217 20.31 -21.30 -10.30
C TYR A 217 19.04 -21.69 -11.05
N ALA A 218 17.96 -22.00 -10.33
CA ALA A 218 16.68 -22.45 -10.91
C ALA A 218 15.51 -21.68 -10.27
N PRO A 219 15.34 -20.38 -10.60
CA PRO A 219 14.29 -19.55 -10.01
C PRO A 219 12.89 -20.04 -10.36
N LEU A 220 11.87 -19.52 -9.65
CA LEU A 220 10.48 -19.89 -9.91
C LEU A 220 10.01 -19.43 -11.29
N ALA A 221 10.37 -18.21 -11.70
CA ALA A 221 9.96 -17.66 -12.98
C ALA A 221 10.95 -16.63 -13.53
N ASN A 222 10.94 -16.43 -14.86
CA ASN A 222 11.71 -15.41 -15.56
C ASN A 222 10.98 -14.89 -16.81
N ASN A 223 11.60 -13.96 -17.53
CA ASN A 223 11.11 -13.46 -18.83
C ASN A 223 9.66 -12.96 -18.77
N GLY A 224 9.36 -12.11 -17.79
CA GLY A 224 8.07 -11.42 -17.70
C GLY A 224 8.13 -10.00 -18.22
N SER A 225 7.01 -9.30 -18.19
CA SER A 225 6.96 -7.89 -18.57
C SER A 225 5.77 -7.16 -17.94
N VAL A 226 5.99 -5.88 -17.67
CA VAL A 226 4.98 -4.95 -17.15
C VAL A 226 4.96 -3.70 -18.04
N ARG A 227 3.81 -3.43 -18.66
CA ARG A 227 3.59 -2.20 -19.42
C ARG A 227 3.17 -1.07 -18.49
N LEU A 228 3.91 0.03 -18.51
CA LEU A 228 3.55 1.27 -17.83
C LEU A 228 2.85 2.18 -18.84
N SER A 229 1.56 2.44 -18.60
CA SER A 229 0.70 3.24 -19.47
C SER A 229 0.43 4.60 -18.84
N PHE A 230 0.32 5.65 -19.65
CA PHE A 230 -0.10 6.97 -19.16
C PHE A 230 -1.51 6.90 -18.56
N HIS A 231 -2.38 6.07 -19.13
CA HIS A 231 -3.73 5.86 -18.66
C HIS A 231 -3.81 5.20 -17.27
N ASP A 232 -2.73 4.62 -16.76
CA ASP A 232 -2.65 4.11 -15.38
C ASP A 232 -2.65 5.26 -14.35
N GLY A 233 -2.36 6.50 -14.80
CA GLY A 233 -2.36 7.70 -13.96
C GLY A 233 -1.17 7.78 -13.00
N HIS A 234 -0.08 7.06 -13.31
CA HIS A 234 1.19 7.10 -12.57
C HIS A 234 2.30 7.84 -13.34
N LEU A 235 2.22 7.87 -14.68
CA LEU A 235 3.14 8.62 -15.54
C LEU A 235 2.62 10.04 -15.78
N PRO A 236 3.51 11.03 -15.98
CA PRO A 236 3.11 12.42 -16.19
C PRO A 236 2.68 12.70 -17.65
N SER A 237 3.10 11.86 -18.61
CA SER A 237 2.81 12.04 -20.03
C SER A 237 2.70 10.72 -20.81
N PRO A 238 2.07 10.71 -22.00
CA PRO A 238 2.06 9.56 -22.93
C PRO A 238 3.44 9.18 -23.47
N GLU A 239 4.36 10.13 -23.63
CA GLU A 239 5.72 9.86 -24.12
C GLU A 239 6.60 9.10 -23.12
N ASP A 240 6.19 9.06 -21.85
CA ASP A 240 6.89 8.29 -20.80
C ASP A 240 6.49 6.81 -20.77
N GLU A 241 5.57 6.36 -21.62
CA GLU A 241 5.15 4.95 -21.67
C GLU A 241 6.32 4.01 -21.97
N VAL A 242 6.41 2.93 -21.21
CA VAL A 242 7.52 1.98 -21.31
C VAL A 242 7.08 0.58 -20.90
N THR A 243 7.57 -0.44 -21.61
CA THR A 243 7.49 -1.82 -21.16
C THR A 243 8.76 -2.15 -20.40
N VAL A 244 8.60 -2.55 -19.14
CA VAL A 244 9.69 -2.98 -18.27
C VAL A 244 9.70 -4.50 -18.24
N GLU A 245 10.82 -5.09 -18.61
CA GLU A 245 10.98 -6.55 -18.54
C GLU A 245 11.18 -6.99 -17.09
N ILE A 246 10.77 -8.21 -16.77
CA ILE A 246 11.03 -8.87 -15.50
C ILE A 246 12.05 -9.98 -15.77
N GLU A 247 13.27 -9.77 -15.31
CA GLU A 247 14.37 -10.72 -15.49
C GLU A 247 14.08 -12.00 -14.71
N GLN A 248 13.63 -11.85 -13.46
CA GLN A 248 13.47 -12.97 -12.53
C GLN A 248 12.47 -12.67 -11.43
N LEU A 249 11.74 -13.72 -11.03
CA LEU A 249 11.04 -13.80 -9.75
C LEU A 249 11.52 -15.05 -9.01
N GLN A 250 12.07 -14.85 -7.81
CA GLN A 250 12.57 -15.92 -6.95
C GLN A 250 11.93 -15.85 -5.55
N LEU A 251 11.87 -16.99 -4.88
CA LEU A 251 11.46 -17.11 -3.48
C LEU A 251 12.65 -17.07 -2.55
N GLU A 252 12.54 -16.36 -1.43
CA GLU A 252 13.56 -16.37 -0.38
C GLU A 252 12.99 -16.18 1.03
N GLN A 253 13.81 -16.50 2.03
CA GLN A 253 13.51 -16.24 3.43
C GLN A 253 13.89 -14.81 3.83
N ASP A 254 13.03 -14.10 4.54
CA ASP A 254 13.42 -12.85 5.19
C ASP A 254 14.32 -13.10 6.41
N THR A 255 15.15 -12.11 6.73
CA THR A 255 15.98 -12.11 7.95
C THR A 255 15.19 -11.62 9.16
N ALA A 256 15.74 -11.87 10.35
CA ALA A 256 15.23 -11.29 11.59
C ALA A 256 15.38 -9.76 11.59
N LYS A 257 14.82 -9.09 12.61
CA LYS A 257 15.02 -7.65 12.82
C LYS A 257 16.11 -7.43 13.87
N SER A 258 17.18 -6.73 13.48
CA SER A 258 18.16 -6.20 14.44
C SER A 258 17.81 -4.77 14.83
N SER A 259 17.80 -4.47 16.12
CA SER A 259 17.59 -3.11 16.65
C SER A 259 18.80 -2.70 17.48
N TYR A 260 19.23 -1.46 17.31
CA TYR A 260 20.35 -0.86 18.05
C TYR A 260 19.79 0.26 18.93
N PHE A 261 20.16 0.27 20.22
CA PHE A 261 19.88 1.41 21.08
C PHE A 261 21.04 2.40 20.97
N ASP A 262 20.82 3.45 20.19
CA ASP A 262 21.67 4.64 20.18
C ASP A 262 20.92 5.78 20.91
N THR A 263 21.56 6.39 21.90
CA THR A 263 20.98 7.50 22.69
C THR A 263 20.89 8.81 21.89
N GLY A 264 21.33 8.83 20.62
CA GLY A 264 21.42 10.02 19.80
C GLY A 264 20.11 10.70 19.34
N THR A 265 18.92 10.10 19.50
CA THR A 265 17.67 10.70 18.98
C THR A 265 16.42 10.60 19.86
N THR A 266 16.48 10.00 21.05
CA THR A 266 15.32 9.93 21.95
C THR A 266 15.60 10.60 23.29
N SER A 267 15.50 11.93 23.35
CA SER A 267 15.29 12.60 24.64
C SER A 267 13.84 12.35 25.05
N ARG A 268 13.61 11.38 25.93
CA ARG A 268 12.30 11.17 26.56
C ARG A 268 12.09 12.29 27.58
N LEU A 269 11.17 13.22 27.28
CA LEU A 269 10.67 14.16 28.27
C LEU A 269 9.78 13.39 29.25
N ASP A 270 10.23 13.28 30.50
CA ASP A 270 9.45 12.72 31.58
C ASP A 270 8.38 13.74 32.02
N ALA A 271 7.12 13.49 31.68
CA ALA A 271 5.99 14.38 31.98
C ALA A 271 5.62 14.43 33.48
N SER A 272 6.38 13.74 34.34
CA SER A 272 6.12 13.66 35.78
C SER A 272 6.87 14.69 36.63
N ARG A 273 7.79 15.48 36.06
CA ARG A 273 8.48 16.57 36.77
C ARG A 273 8.01 17.93 36.27
N GLN A 274 7.22 18.62 37.10
CA GLN A 274 7.04 20.07 36.97
C GLN A 274 8.34 20.75 37.41
N SER A 275 9.25 20.98 36.47
CA SER A 275 10.40 21.85 36.72
C SER A 275 10.01 23.32 36.49
N PRO A 276 10.60 24.29 37.23
CA PRO A 276 10.37 25.72 37.04
C PRO A 276 10.74 26.17 35.61
N ALA A 277 10.10 27.23 35.14
CA ALA A 277 10.02 27.65 33.73
C ALA A 277 11.35 28.04 33.01
N ASP A 278 12.52 27.90 33.63
CA ASP A 278 13.81 28.37 33.08
C ASP A 278 14.91 27.30 32.95
N GLU A 279 14.61 26.02 33.18
CA GLU A 279 15.59 24.93 32.94
C GLU A 279 15.33 24.19 31.63
N VAL A 280 16.35 24.14 30.77
CA VAL A 280 16.38 23.26 29.59
C VAL A 280 16.29 21.81 30.10
N PRO A 281 15.40 20.96 29.57
CA PRO A 281 15.26 19.59 30.06
C PRO A 281 16.57 18.82 29.82
N GLU A 282 17.31 18.55 30.88
CA GLU A 282 18.47 17.66 30.84
C GLU A 282 17.98 16.22 30.68
N ALA A 283 18.56 15.49 29.71
CA ALA A 283 18.27 14.08 29.50
C ALA A 283 18.65 13.29 30.77
N THR A 284 17.68 12.73 31.47
CA THR A 284 17.83 12.08 32.78
C THR A 284 18.43 10.67 32.74
N LEU A 285 18.96 10.24 31.59
CA LEU A 285 19.69 8.97 31.48
C LEU A 285 21.12 9.26 31.00
N HIS A 286 22.08 9.13 31.91
CA HIS A 286 23.49 9.11 31.52
C HIS A 286 23.77 7.84 30.71
N ALA A 287 24.55 7.97 29.63
CA ALA A 287 24.92 6.86 28.74
C ALA A 287 25.62 5.68 29.46
N SER A 288 26.12 5.90 30.68
CA SER A 288 26.74 4.89 31.55
C SER A 288 25.74 3.97 32.27
N ASP A 289 24.46 4.34 32.34
CA ASP A 289 23.51 3.74 33.28
C ASP A 289 22.46 2.83 32.59
N ASP A 290 22.50 2.73 31.26
CA ASP A 290 21.61 1.86 30.48
C ASP A 290 22.41 0.73 29.82
N GLU A 291 22.35 -0.48 30.39
CA GLU A 291 23.02 -1.69 29.88
C GLU A 291 22.64 -2.09 28.44
N ARG A 292 21.62 -1.43 27.86
CA ARG A 292 21.20 -1.64 26.46
C ARG A 292 22.06 -0.86 25.46
N VAL A 293 22.79 0.16 25.91
CA VAL A 293 23.70 0.96 25.06
C VAL A 293 24.85 0.07 24.59
N GLN A 294 25.21 0.16 23.30
CA GLN A 294 26.19 -0.70 22.61
C GLN A 294 25.81 -2.18 22.45
N ARG A 295 24.57 -2.58 22.74
CA ARG A 295 24.06 -3.94 22.43
C ARG A 295 23.11 -3.91 21.25
N SER A 296 23.12 -4.99 20.47
CA SER A 296 22.16 -5.23 19.40
C SER A 296 21.13 -6.24 19.89
N PHE A 297 19.85 -5.94 19.70
CA PHE A 297 18.75 -6.83 20.02
C PHE A 297 18.22 -7.46 18.74
N VAL A 298 17.99 -8.77 18.77
CA VAL A 298 17.49 -9.52 17.61
C VAL A 298 16.08 -10.02 17.92
N ASP A 299 15.14 -9.69 17.04
CA ASP A 299 13.78 -10.23 17.04
C ASP A 299 13.59 -11.17 15.85
N LEU A 300 13.49 -12.47 16.15
CA LEU A 300 13.35 -13.58 15.21
C LEU A 300 11.93 -13.78 14.69
N ASN A 301 10.95 -12.98 15.13
CA ASN A 301 9.58 -13.07 14.64
C ASN A 301 9.49 -13.02 13.10
N ARG A 302 10.27 -12.13 12.47
CA ARG A 302 10.31 -11.99 11.01
C ARG A 302 11.17 -13.05 10.31
N ALA A 303 12.11 -13.67 11.01
CA ALA A 303 13.03 -14.64 10.42
C ALA A 303 12.26 -15.80 9.79
N GLY A 304 12.50 -16.07 8.51
CA GLY A 304 11.82 -17.13 7.75
C GLY A 304 10.50 -16.71 7.10
N ALA A 305 10.03 -15.47 7.24
CA ALA A 305 8.92 -14.95 6.45
C ALA A 305 9.22 -15.10 4.95
N GLY A 306 8.21 -15.40 4.13
CA GLY A 306 8.41 -15.59 2.70
C GLY A 306 8.53 -14.28 1.96
N LEU A 307 9.53 -14.16 1.09
CA LEU A 307 9.71 -13.04 0.18
C LEU A 307 9.68 -13.52 -1.27
N MET A 308 9.15 -12.68 -2.15
CA MET A 308 9.42 -12.71 -3.57
C MET A 308 10.43 -11.61 -3.88
N GLU A 309 11.59 -11.96 -4.42
CA GLU A 309 12.50 -11.00 -5.02
C GLU A 309 12.18 -10.92 -6.52
N ILE A 310 11.80 -9.72 -6.96
CA ILE A 310 11.38 -9.42 -8.34
C ILE A 310 12.39 -8.43 -8.91
N VAL A 311 13.13 -8.87 -9.92
CA VAL A 311 14.18 -8.10 -10.56
C VAL A 311 13.70 -7.59 -11.90
N SER A 312 13.67 -6.27 -12.08
CA SER A 312 13.33 -5.67 -13.37
C SER A 312 14.55 -5.52 -14.27
N GLY A 313 14.27 -5.47 -15.57
CA GLY A 313 15.23 -5.08 -16.59
C GLY A 313 15.54 -3.57 -16.57
N PRO A 314 16.59 -3.14 -17.28
CA PRO A 314 17.07 -1.76 -17.24
C PRO A 314 16.39 -0.88 -18.32
N GLN A 315 15.06 -0.94 -18.49
CA GLN A 315 14.35 -0.15 -19.52
C GLN A 315 13.94 1.25 -19.07
N MET A 316 13.87 1.50 -17.76
CA MET A 316 13.44 2.80 -17.22
C MET A 316 14.53 3.87 -17.39
N ARG A 317 14.12 5.09 -17.72
CA ARG A 317 14.97 6.26 -18.02
C ARG A 317 14.71 7.45 -17.11
N THR A 318 13.54 7.52 -16.48
CA THR A 318 13.17 8.61 -15.58
C THR A 318 12.83 8.11 -14.17
N PRO A 319 13.01 8.95 -13.13
CA PRO A 319 12.51 8.65 -11.80
C PRO A 319 11.02 8.32 -11.79
N GLU A 320 10.21 9.05 -12.58
CA GLU A 320 8.77 8.85 -12.69
C GLU A 320 8.41 7.47 -13.24
N GLN A 321 9.14 6.95 -14.23
CA GLN A 321 8.95 5.58 -14.72
C GLN A 321 9.25 4.55 -13.62
N ALA A 322 10.32 4.73 -12.84
CA ALA A 322 10.62 3.86 -11.71
C ALA A 322 9.53 3.93 -10.62
N GLY A 323 9.00 5.13 -10.35
CA GLY A 323 7.88 5.31 -9.44
C GLY A 323 6.60 4.65 -9.93
N ALA A 324 6.30 4.77 -11.22
CA ALA A 324 5.15 4.12 -11.85
C ALA A 324 5.29 2.59 -11.83
N TYR A 325 6.48 2.05 -12.08
CA TYR A 325 6.77 0.62 -11.98
C TYR A 325 6.45 0.07 -10.59
N VAL A 326 6.97 0.69 -9.52
CA VAL A 326 6.73 0.23 -8.15
C VAL A 326 5.24 0.31 -7.79
N ARG A 327 4.54 1.38 -8.18
CA ARG A 327 3.08 1.50 -7.93
C ARG A 327 2.26 0.47 -8.70
N LYS A 328 2.63 0.19 -9.95
CA LYS A 328 2.00 -0.86 -10.76
C LYS A 328 2.21 -2.24 -10.12
N LEU A 329 3.42 -2.50 -9.62
CA LEU A 329 3.72 -3.73 -8.89
C LEU A 329 2.89 -3.85 -7.61
N GLN A 330 2.75 -2.76 -6.83
CA GLN A 330 1.87 -2.71 -5.65
C GLN A 330 0.41 -3.07 -6.02
N GLU A 331 -0.13 -2.47 -7.08
CA GLU A 331 -1.49 -2.79 -7.57
C GLU A 331 -1.63 -4.27 -7.94
N LEU A 332 -0.64 -4.85 -8.62
CA LEU A 332 -0.64 -6.25 -9.03
C LEU A 332 -0.60 -7.21 -7.84
N VAL A 333 0.35 -7.04 -6.92
CA VAL A 333 0.51 -7.96 -5.77
C VAL A 333 -0.68 -7.89 -4.81
N ARG A 334 -1.26 -6.69 -4.63
CA ARG A 334 -2.51 -6.49 -3.87
C ARG A 334 -3.67 -7.20 -4.54
N ARG A 335 -3.80 -7.07 -5.87
CA ARG A 335 -4.90 -7.72 -6.62
C ARG A 335 -4.79 -9.24 -6.64
N VAL A 336 -3.58 -9.78 -6.77
CA VAL A 336 -3.33 -11.24 -6.66
C VAL A 336 -3.61 -11.75 -5.24
N GLY A 337 -3.55 -10.87 -4.24
CA GLY A 337 -3.66 -11.20 -2.82
C GLY A 337 -2.36 -11.76 -2.24
N ALA A 338 -1.23 -11.55 -2.94
CA ALA A 338 0.07 -12.07 -2.52
C ALA A 338 0.77 -11.18 -1.50
N SER A 339 0.46 -9.89 -1.45
CA SER A 339 1.05 -8.93 -0.51
C SER A 339 0.18 -7.68 -0.38
N ASP A 340 0.31 -6.94 0.71
CA ASP A 340 -0.21 -5.58 0.84
C ASP A 340 0.71 -4.53 0.18
N GLY A 341 1.96 -4.89 -0.14
CA GLY A 341 2.89 -4.04 -0.90
C GLY A 341 3.23 -2.70 -0.23
N ASN A 342 3.14 -2.59 1.10
CA ASN A 342 3.38 -1.36 1.84
C ASN A 342 4.88 -1.14 2.10
N MET A 343 5.41 0.00 1.62
CA MET A 343 6.83 0.33 1.82
C MET A 343 7.16 0.79 3.24
N GLN A 344 6.23 1.45 3.93
CA GLN A 344 6.45 1.99 5.27
C GLN A 344 6.50 0.87 6.32
N GLU A 345 5.63 -0.14 6.17
CA GLU A 345 5.59 -1.31 7.03
C GLU A 345 6.67 -2.36 6.66
N GLY A 346 7.33 -2.18 5.51
CA GLY A 346 8.44 -3.01 5.06
C GLY A 346 8.03 -4.30 4.33
N SER A 347 6.75 -4.48 4.05
CA SER A 347 6.25 -5.59 3.23
C SER A 347 6.57 -5.42 1.74
N LEU A 348 6.94 -4.23 1.30
CA LEU A 348 7.62 -3.97 0.03
C LEU A 348 8.91 -3.18 0.26
N ARG A 349 10.05 -3.74 -0.12
CA ARG A 349 11.35 -3.04 -0.10
C ARG A 349 11.88 -2.95 -1.52
N CYS A 350 12.51 -1.82 -1.85
CA CYS A 350 13.08 -1.60 -3.18
C CYS A 350 14.53 -1.14 -3.06
N ASP A 351 15.41 -1.80 -3.82
CA ASP A 351 16.76 -1.34 -4.10
C ASP A 351 16.82 -0.91 -5.56
N VAL A 352 17.50 0.19 -5.85
CA VAL A 352 17.53 0.77 -7.21
C VAL A 352 18.93 0.81 -7.77
N ASN A 353 19.07 0.27 -8.97
CA ASN A 353 20.28 0.28 -9.76
C ASN A 353 20.25 1.46 -10.72
N VAL A 354 21.20 2.38 -10.59
CA VAL A 354 21.31 3.59 -11.42
C VAL A 354 22.66 3.61 -12.13
N SER A 355 22.63 3.81 -13.44
CA SER A 355 23.78 4.16 -14.26
C SER A 355 23.40 5.29 -15.23
N VAL A 356 24.38 5.99 -15.77
CA VAL A 356 24.18 6.98 -16.84
C VAL A 356 25.11 6.71 -18.01
N ASN A 357 24.67 7.06 -19.21
CA ASN A 357 25.46 6.97 -20.44
C ASN A 357 25.04 8.07 -21.42
N ARG A 358 25.87 8.33 -22.43
CA ARG A 358 25.44 9.13 -23.57
C ARG A 358 24.41 8.34 -24.38
N VAL A 359 23.44 9.03 -24.97
CA VAL A 359 22.44 8.38 -25.84
C VAL A 359 23.14 7.67 -27.00
N GLY A 360 22.89 6.38 -27.16
CA GLY A 360 23.52 5.52 -28.18
C GLY A 360 24.80 4.80 -27.74
N GLU A 361 25.37 5.13 -26.58
CA GLU A 361 26.53 4.44 -26.02
C GLU A 361 26.12 3.26 -25.10
N PRO A 362 27.02 2.30 -24.82
CA PRO A 362 26.77 1.25 -23.82
C PRO A 362 26.41 1.80 -22.44
N PHE A 363 25.74 0.98 -21.62
CA PHE A 363 25.38 1.37 -20.25
C PHE A 363 26.61 1.64 -19.39
N GLY A 364 26.51 2.66 -18.54
CA GLY A 364 27.58 3.05 -17.64
C GLY A 364 27.74 2.12 -16.44
N THR A 365 28.69 2.45 -15.57
CA THR A 365 28.91 1.74 -14.32
C THR A 365 27.71 1.89 -13.38
N ARG A 366 27.21 0.77 -12.87
CA ARG A 366 26.04 0.69 -11.99
C ARG A 366 26.39 1.06 -10.54
N CYS A 367 25.63 1.96 -9.96
CA CYS A 367 25.53 2.16 -8.52
C CYS A 367 24.21 1.57 -8.01
N GLU A 368 24.26 0.81 -6.92
CA GLU A 368 23.08 0.28 -6.24
C GLU A 368 22.73 1.17 -5.05
N VAL A 369 21.53 1.74 -5.01
CA VAL A 369 21.04 2.59 -3.92
C VAL A 369 20.06 1.80 -3.06
N LYS A 370 20.37 1.69 -1.76
CA LYS A 370 19.59 0.98 -0.73
C LYS A 370 18.93 1.95 0.25
N ASN A 371 18.08 1.39 1.13
CA ASN A 371 17.37 2.09 2.21
C ASN A 371 16.36 3.12 1.70
N LEU A 372 15.51 2.70 0.77
CA LEU A 372 14.49 3.55 0.15
C LEU A 372 13.10 3.22 0.72
N ASN A 373 12.68 3.98 1.73
CA ASN A 373 11.44 3.70 2.48
C ASN A 373 10.14 4.20 1.79
N SER A 374 10.25 4.91 0.67
CA SER A 374 9.08 5.35 -0.10
C SER A 374 9.40 5.54 -1.58
N VAL A 375 8.37 5.45 -2.42
CA VAL A 375 8.46 5.73 -3.86
C VAL A 375 9.03 7.14 -4.09
N ARG A 376 8.66 8.12 -3.27
CA ARG A 376 9.19 9.50 -3.39
C ARG A 376 10.68 9.56 -3.11
N PHE A 377 11.15 8.88 -2.06
CA PHE A 377 12.57 8.84 -1.71
C PHE A 377 13.38 8.11 -2.77
N MET A 378 12.84 7.01 -3.31
CA MET A 378 13.42 6.31 -4.45
C MET A 378 13.61 7.25 -5.65
N MET A 379 12.56 7.95 -6.08
CA MET A 379 12.65 8.87 -7.22
C MET A 379 13.66 10.01 -6.98
N ASN A 380 13.69 10.58 -5.77
CA ASN A 380 14.68 11.58 -5.40
C ASN A 380 16.11 11.02 -5.44
N ALA A 381 16.31 9.81 -4.93
CA ALA A 381 17.61 9.14 -4.90
C ALA A 381 18.12 8.86 -6.33
N ILE A 382 17.24 8.39 -7.23
CA ILE A 382 17.55 8.21 -8.65
C ILE A 382 17.99 9.52 -9.28
N SER A 383 17.19 10.58 -9.09
CA SER A 383 17.51 11.90 -9.65
C SER A 383 18.86 12.40 -9.15
N HIS A 384 19.12 12.33 -7.85
CA HIS A 384 20.39 12.76 -7.26
C HIS A 384 21.57 11.92 -7.78
N GLU A 385 21.45 10.59 -7.78
CA GLU A 385 22.52 9.69 -8.20
C GLU A 385 22.85 9.84 -9.68
N ALA A 386 21.85 9.98 -10.54
CA ALA A 386 22.09 10.20 -11.98
C ALA A 386 22.85 11.51 -12.22
N HIS A 387 22.46 12.62 -11.57
CA HIS A 387 23.17 13.89 -11.69
C HIS A 387 24.59 13.82 -11.14
N ARG A 388 24.79 13.15 -10.01
CA ARG A 388 26.12 12.92 -9.44
C ARG A 388 27.02 12.18 -10.44
N GLN A 389 26.53 11.10 -11.04
CA GLN A 389 27.33 10.33 -12.00
C GLN A 389 27.69 11.15 -13.23
N VAL A 390 26.75 11.95 -13.77
CA VAL A 390 27.04 12.85 -14.89
C VAL A 390 28.12 13.88 -14.51
N GLN A 391 27.97 14.55 -13.37
CA GLN A 391 28.96 15.53 -12.88
C GLN A 391 30.35 14.91 -12.71
N LEU A 392 30.41 13.65 -12.28
CA LEU A 392 31.66 12.92 -12.14
C LEU A 392 32.27 12.59 -13.51
N LEU A 393 31.47 12.15 -14.47
CA LEU A 393 31.94 11.77 -15.82
C LEU A 393 32.31 12.96 -16.70
N GLU A 394 31.79 14.15 -16.40
CA GLU A 394 32.19 15.39 -17.08
C GLU A 394 33.54 15.95 -16.60
N GLN A 395 34.05 15.46 -15.47
CA GLN A 395 35.38 15.82 -14.98
C GLN A 395 36.46 15.00 -15.70
N PRO A 396 37.51 15.64 -16.25
CA PRO A 396 38.58 14.93 -16.95
C PRO A 396 39.27 13.89 -16.06
N GLY A 397 39.33 12.64 -16.53
CA GLY A 397 40.01 11.53 -15.84
C GLY A 397 39.21 10.88 -14.70
N SER A 398 38.01 11.37 -14.40
CA SER A 398 37.12 10.80 -13.40
C SER A 398 36.31 9.63 -13.97
N ARG A 399 35.94 8.68 -13.10
CA ARG A 399 35.13 7.50 -13.45
C ARG A 399 34.15 7.17 -12.34
N VAL A 400 32.99 6.61 -12.71
CA VAL A 400 32.05 6.05 -11.73
C VAL A 400 32.55 4.66 -11.32
N GLU A 401 32.74 4.46 -10.01
CA GLU A 401 33.05 3.16 -9.42
C GLU A 401 31.77 2.38 -9.13
N GLN A 402 31.82 1.05 -9.24
CA GLN A 402 30.69 0.21 -8.84
C GLN A 402 30.64 0.14 -7.31
N GLU A 403 29.60 0.69 -6.71
CA GLU A 403 29.44 0.81 -5.26
C GLU A 403 27.98 0.64 -4.83
N THR A 404 27.79 0.20 -3.58
CA THR A 404 26.50 0.24 -2.89
C THR A 404 26.43 1.56 -2.10
N ARG A 405 25.33 2.28 -2.27
CA ARG A 405 25.08 3.61 -1.71
C ARG A 405 23.82 3.59 -0.85
N GLY A 406 23.76 4.46 0.15
CA GLY A 406 22.57 4.75 0.94
C GLY A 406 21.96 6.08 0.51
N TYR A 407 20.71 6.31 0.89
CA TYR A 407 20.02 7.59 0.69
C TYR A 407 19.76 8.27 2.03
N ASN A 408 20.08 9.56 2.13
CA ASN A 408 19.79 10.37 3.30
C ASN A 408 18.54 11.22 3.04
N GLU A 409 17.45 10.89 3.73
CA GLU A 409 16.15 11.54 3.56
C GLU A 409 16.15 13.02 3.95
N SER A 410 16.97 13.41 4.92
CA SER A 410 16.98 14.77 5.48
C SER A 410 17.52 15.83 4.51
N ASN A 411 18.52 15.46 3.72
CA ASN A 411 19.18 16.36 2.76
C ASN A 411 18.98 15.93 1.29
N GLY A 412 18.36 14.77 1.05
CA GLY A 412 18.06 14.27 -0.29
C GLY A 412 19.28 13.79 -1.08
N THR A 413 20.35 13.37 -0.40
CA THR A 413 21.63 12.99 -1.05
C THR A 413 21.91 11.50 -0.93
N THR A 414 22.69 10.95 -1.86
CA THR A 414 23.25 9.59 -1.75
C THR A 414 24.65 9.63 -1.13
N PHE A 415 24.97 8.62 -0.32
CA PHE A 415 26.30 8.46 0.30
C PHE A 415 26.82 7.04 0.09
N ARG A 416 28.16 6.88 0.05
CA ARG A 416 28.79 5.56 -0.15
C ARG A 416 28.63 4.72 1.12
N LEU A 417 28.17 3.48 0.97
CA LEU A 417 28.15 2.49 2.05
C LEU A 417 29.35 1.55 1.96
N ARG A 418 29.55 0.93 0.80
CA ARG A 418 30.65 -0.04 0.56
C ARG A 418 31.02 -0.11 -0.93
N GLY A 419 32.26 -0.49 -1.22
CA GLY A 419 32.71 -0.79 -2.59
C GLY A 419 32.41 -2.23 -3.01
N LYS A 420 32.62 -2.55 -4.29
CA LYS A 420 32.48 -3.94 -4.81
C LYS A 420 33.65 -4.85 -4.40
N GLU A 421 34.83 -4.31 -4.14
CA GLU A 421 35.97 -5.11 -3.62
C GLU A 421 35.66 -5.71 -2.24
N ASP A 422 34.77 -5.07 -1.48
CA ASP A 422 34.26 -5.54 -0.20
C ASP A 422 33.04 -6.46 -0.33
N ALA A 423 32.60 -6.79 -1.56
CA ALA A 423 31.41 -7.61 -1.76
C ALA A 423 31.69 -9.05 -1.29
N PRO A 424 30.94 -9.56 -0.29
CA PRO A 424 31.17 -10.90 0.22
C PRO A 424 30.85 -11.94 -0.85
N ASP A 425 31.73 -12.93 -1.00
CA ASP A 425 31.41 -14.15 -1.74
C ASP A 425 30.37 -14.95 -0.95
N TYR A 426 29.12 -14.87 -1.42
CA TYR A 426 27.98 -15.53 -0.79
C TYR A 426 27.99 -17.07 -0.95
N ARG A 427 28.95 -17.66 -1.70
CA ARG A 427 29.13 -19.12 -1.84
C ARG A 427 27.81 -19.87 -2.01
N TYR A 428 27.09 -19.54 -3.08
CA TYR A 428 25.81 -20.16 -3.40
C TYR A 428 25.97 -21.67 -3.65
N MET A 429 25.16 -22.49 -2.98
CA MET A 429 25.09 -23.92 -3.23
C MET A 429 23.63 -24.40 -3.23
N PRO A 430 23.28 -25.44 -4.02
CA PRO A 430 21.97 -26.08 -3.90
C PRO A 430 21.67 -26.53 -2.48
N ASP A 431 20.45 -26.30 -2.00
CA ASP A 431 20.06 -26.75 -0.67
C ASP A 431 19.81 -28.27 -0.67
N PRO A 432 20.60 -29.07 0.06
CA PRO A 432 20.44 -30.53 0.07
C PRO A 432 19.20 -31.01 0.83
N ASN A 433 18.59 -30.15 1.65
CA ASN A 433 17.45 -30.49 2.49
C ASN A 433 16.10 -30.24 1.79
N LEU A 434 16.09 -29.52 0.67
CA LEU A 434 14.88 -29.22 -0.09
C LEU A 434 14.92 -29.93 -1.45
N PRO A 435 13.96 -30.83 -1.73
CA PRO A 435 13.86 -31.41 -3.06
C PRO A 435 13.43 -30.35 -4.08
N PRO A 436 13.63 -30.62 -5.39
CA PRO A 436 13.12 -29.76 -6.45
C PRO A 436 11.60 -29.59 -6.35
N VAL A 437 11.14 -28.37 -6.58
CA VAL A 437 9.74 -28.06 -6.76
C VAL A 437 9.37 -28.40 -8.20
N LEU A 438 8.44 -29.33 -8.37
CA LEU A 438 7.91 -29.72 -9.67
C LEU A 438 6.48 -29.17 -9.84
N LEU A 439 6.29 -28.34 -10.84
CA LEU A 439 4.99 -27.78 -11.24
C LEU A 439 4.62 -28.36 -12.61
N SER A 440 3.54 -29.14 -12.65
CA SER A 440 3.01 -29.61 -13.94
C SER A 440 2.38 -28.47 -14.73
N GLU A 441 2.37 -28.58 -16.06
CA GLU A 441 1.66 -27.64 -16.93
C GLU A 441 0.18 -27.48 -16.56
N MET A 442 -0.46 -28.57 -16.12
CA MET A 442 -1.84 -28.54 -15.62
C MET A 442 -1.99 -27.62 -14.40
N GLN A 443 -1.09 -27.74 -13.41
CA GLN A 443 -1.11 -26.87 -12.24
C GLN A 443 -0.83 -25.41 -12.62
N ILE A 444 0.11 -25.16 -13.53
CA ILE A 444 0.39 -23.79 -14.01
C ILE A 444 -0.85 -23.20 -14.69
N GLN A 445 -1.55 -24.00 -15.50
CA GLN A 445 -2.79 -23.58 -16.15
C GLN A 445 -3.91 -23.31 -15.14
N GLU A 446 -4.11 -24.17 -14.13
CA GLU A 446 -5.07 -23.96 -13.05
C GLU A 446 -4.78 -22.64 -12.29
N LEU A 447 -3.51 -22.32 -12.06
CA LEU A 447 -3.13 -21.06 -11.43
C LEU A 447 -3.44 -19.85 -12.31
N ARG A 448 -3.24 -19.97 -13.63
CA ARG A 448 -3.53 -18.94 -14.62
C ARG A 448 -5.04 -18.69 -14.71
N ASP A 449 -5.84 -19.75 -14.81
CA ASP A 449 -7.30 -19.68 -14.89
C ASP A 449 -7.91 -19.18 -13.59
N GLY A 450 -7.27 -19.50 -12.46
CA GLY A 450 -7.66 -19.01 -11.15
C GLY A 450 -7.25 -17.57 -10.85
N LEU A 451 -6.53 -16.86 -11.73
CA LEU A 451 -6.14 -15.47 -11.46
C LEU A 451 -7.35 -14.55 -11.39
N PRO A 452 -7.39 -13.61 -10.43
CA PRO A 452 -8.42 -12.57 -10.42
C PRO A 452 -8.21 -11.62 -11.62
N GLU A 453 -9.27 -10.92 -12.02
CA GLU A 453 -9.17 -9.85 -13.03
C GLU A 453 -8.07 -8.84 -12.63
N LEU A 454 -7.01 -8.75 -13.43
CA LEU A 454 -5.86 -7.88 -13.15
C LEU A 454 -6.22 -6.39 -13.31
N PRO A 455 -5.45 -5.47 -12.68
CA PRO A 455 -5.74 -4.03 -12.71
C PRO A 455 -5.99 -3.47 -14.12
N ASP A 456 -5.19 -3.84 -15.11
CA ASP A 456 -5.28 -3.31 -16.47
C ASP A 456 -6.54 -3.79 -17.19
N ALA A 457 -6.86 -5.08 -17.03
CA ALA A 457 -8.09 -5.66 -17.54
C ALA A 457 -9.31 -4.98 -16.89
N LYS A 458 -9.26 -4.74 -15.58
CA LYS A 458 -10.30 -4.04 -14.82
C LYS A 458 -10.47 -2.59 -15.31
N ARG A 459 -9.39 -1.84 -15.54
CA ARG A 459 -9.46 -0.48 -16.11
C ARG A 459 -10.11 -0.49 -17.51
N ALA A 460 -9.68 -1.41 -18.37
CA ALA A 460 -10.22 -1.54 -19.72
C ALA A 460 -11.71 -1.91 -19.71
N ARG A 461 -12.12 -2.83 -18.83
CA ARG A 461 -13.52 -3.23 -18.64
C ARG A 461 -14.37 -2.05 -18.17
N LEU A 462 -13.95 -1.35 -17.11
CA LEU A 462 -14.69 -0.22 -16.56
C LEU A 462 -14.87 0.90 -17.59
N SER A 463 -13.83 1.20 -18.37
CA SER A 463 -13.93 2.19 -19.45
C SER A 463 -14.90 1.75 -20.55
N LYS A 464 -14.80 0.49 -21.01
CA LYS A 464 -15.65 -0.05 -22.08
C LYS A 464 -17.12 -0.23 -21.67
N GLN A 465 -17.37 -0.72 -20.47
CA GLN A 465 -18.71 -1.07 -19.99
C GLN A 465 -19.49 0.16 -19.49
N TYR A 466 -18.81 1.08 -18.79
CA TYR A 466 -19.47 2.21 -18.12
C TYR A 466 -19.15 3.57 -18.77
N GLY A 467 -18.28 3.63 -19.77
CA GLY A 467 -17.90 4.87 -20.44
C GLY A 467 -17.12 5.84 -19.54
N LEU A 468 -16.52 5.35 -18.44
CA LEU A 468 -15.81 6.18 -17.48
C LEU A 468 -14.45 6.62 -18.02
N ALA A 469 -14.05 7.86 -17.67
CA ALA A 469 -12.74 8.40 -17.99
C ALA A 469 -11.63 7.72 -17.19
N SER A 470 -10.42 7.58 -17.77
CA SER A 470 -9.28 6.93 -17.09
C SER A 470 -8.96 7.56 -15.74
N ARG A 471 -9.02 8.89 -15.63
CA ARG A 471 -8.80 9.61 -14.37
C ARG A 471 -9.74 9.15 -13.26
N ASP A 472 -11.01 9.01 -13.59
CA ASP A 472 -12.09 8.65 -12.68
C ASP A 472 -11.99 7.19 -12.22
N ILE A 473 -11.68 6.30 -13.17
CA ILE A 473 -11.36 4.89 -12.89
C ILE A 473 -10.14 4.78 -11.97
N ASN A 474 -9.10 5.57 -12.21
CA ASN A 474 -7.89 5.55 -11.39
C ASN A 474 -8.15 6.05 -9.97
N VAL A 475 -9.04 7.03 -9.79
CA VAL A 475 -9.48 7.45 -8.45
C VAL A 475 -10.25 6.32 -7.77
N LEU A 476 -11.22 5.71 -8.45
CA LEU A 476 -12.02 4.61 -7.92
C LEU A 476 -11.15 3.42 -7.49
N MET A 477 -10.22 2.99 -8.34
CA MET A 477 -9.32 1.88 -8.04
C MET A 477 -8.34 2.16 -6.89
N ARG A 478 -8.16 3.43 -6.50
CA ARG A 478 -7.34 3.83 -5.35
C ARG A 478 -8.17 4.01 -4.07
N VAL A 479 -9.50 3.90 -4.14
CA VAL A 479 -10.36 3.96 -2.95
C VAL A 479 -10.10 2.73 -2.10
N GLY A 480 -9.85 2.93 -0.80
CA GLY A 480 -9.54 1.85 0.14
C GLY A 480 -8.09 1.36 0.11
N SER A 481 -7.24 1.86 -0.80
CA SER A 481 -5.81 1.53 -0.86
C SER A 481 -4.93 2.55 -0.11
N GLU A 482 -5.43 3.12 1.00
CA GLU A 482 -4.98 4.40 1.57
C GLU A 482 -3.56 4.45 2.18
N ASP A 483 -2.73 3.43 1.99
CA ASP A 483 -1.36 3.38 2.51
C ASP A 483 -0.39 4.42 1.88
N ASP A 484 -0.77 5.09 0.78
CA ASP A 484 0.18 5.91 0.00
C ASP A 484 0.03 7.44 0.15
N ARG A 485 -0.93 7.96 0.93
CA ARG A 485 -1.13 9.41 1.13
C ARG A 485 -1.04 9.82 2.61
N ASP A 486 0.10 10.38 2.97
CA ASP A 486 0.32 11.26 4.14
C ASP A 486 0.41 10.64 5.55
N GLY A 487 0.89 9.41 5.70
CA GLY A 487 1.26 8.89 7.04
C GLY A 487 0.10 8.93 8.04
N ARG A 488 -1.14 8.77 7.53
CA ARG A 488 -2.31 8.60 8.39
C ARG A 488 -2.16 7.26 9.09
N ILE A 489 -2.16 7.34 10.42
CA ILE A 489 -2.18 6.19 11.30
C ILE A 489 -3.37 5.33 10.89
N VAL A 490 -3.09 4.12 10.44
CA VAL A 490 -4.03 3.01 10.46
C VAL A 490 -4.48 2.94 11.91
N ALA A 491 -5.72 3.36 12.19
CA ALA A 491 -6.36 2.92 13.42
C ALA A 491 -6.32 1.39 13.32
N SER A 492 -5.46 0.77 14.11
CA SER A 492 -5.41 -0.67 14.30
C SER A 492 -6.81 -1.12 14.64
N VAL A 493 -7.57 -1.55 13.64
CA VAL A 493 -8.73 -2.39 13.87
C VAL A 493 -8.13 -3.77 14.01
N GLY A 494 -7.74 -4.08 15.26
CA GLY A 494 -7.89 -5.42 15.77
C GLY A 494 -9.31 -5.89 15.47
N ASP A 495 -9.44 -7.20 15.26
CA ASP A 495 -10.70 -7.89 15.05
C ASP A 495 -11.25 -7.78 13.61
N ALA A 496 -10.52 -8.39 12.68
CA ALA A 496 -11.17 -9.18 11.64
C ALA A 496 -11.08 -10.66 12.05
N GLU A 497 -11.79 -11.04 13.13
CA GLU A 497 -11.98 -12.44 13.51
C GLU A 497 -12.95 -13.18 12.56
N ASP A 498 -13.67 -12.45 11.71
CA ASP A 498 -14.52 -13.03 10.67
C ASP A 498 -14.00 -12.62 9.29
N GLY A 499 -13.95 -13.57 8.35
CA GLY A 499 -13.50 -13.42 6.97
C GLY A 499 -14.34 -12.49 6.09
N GLN A 500 -14.72 -11.32 6.60
CA GLN A 500 -15.39 -10.26 5.85
C GLN A 500 -14.37 -9.57 4.95
N ALA A 501 -14.53 -9.84 3.66
CA ALA A 501 -13.73 -9.29 2.58
C ALA A 501 -13.58 -7.77 2.73
N SER A 502 -12.34 -7.28 2.56
CA SER A 502 -12.09 -5.89 2.24
C SER A 502 -13.03 -5.51 1.08
N SER A 503 -13.88 -4.51 1.31
CA SER A 503 -14.86 -4.06 0.32
C SER A 503 -14.13 -3.49 -0.90
N ASP A 504 -14.14 -4.21 -2.02
CA ASP A 504 -13.59 -3.74 -3.29
C ASP A 504 -14.44 -2.55 -3.75
N ALA A 505 -13.85 -1.36 -3.77
CA ALA A 505 -14.55 -0.13 -4.15
C ALA A 505 -15.15 -0.20 -5.56
N VAL A 506 -14.54 -0.99 -6.46
CA VAL A 506 -15.08 -1.21 -7.80
C VAL A 506 -16.35 -2.05 -7.74
N GLU A 507 -16.36 -3.13 -6.96
CA GLU A 507 -17.56 -3.98 -6.79
C GLU A 507 -18.69 -3.22 -6.07
N TYR A 508 -18.34 -2.37 -5.11
CA TYR A 508 -19.29 -1.44 -4.50
C TYR A 508 -19.88 -0.47 -5.53
N PHE A 509 -19.03 0.15 -6.36
CA PHE A 509 -19.47 1.02 -7.45
C PHE A 509 -20.40 0.31 -8.44
N GLU A 510 -20.06 -0.90 -8.87
CA GLU A 510 -20.85 -1.66 -9.85
C GLU A 510 -22.27 -1.93 -9.35
N ARG A 511 -22.42 -2.23 -8.05
CA ARG A 511 -23.73 -2.40 -7.40
C ARG A 511 -24.52 -1.11 -7.26
N VAL A 512 -23.85 0.01 -6.96
CA VAL A 512 -24.51 1.33 -6.93
C VAL A 512 -24.93 1.75 -8.36
N ALA A 513 -24.10 1.46 -9.36
CA ALA A 513 -24.35 1.81 -10.76
C ALA A 513 -25.41 0.93 -11.44
N GLU A 514 -25.82 -0.20 -10.83
CA GLU A 514 -26.84 -1.08 -11.38
C GLU A 514 -28.16 -0.33 -11.57
N GLY A 515 -28.61 -0.21 -12.82
CA GLY A 515 -29.82 0.53 -13.20
C GLY A 515 -29.70 2.05 -13.20
N ARG A 516 -28.51 2.62 -12.95
CA ARG A 516 -28.28 4.07 -12.80
C ARG A 516 -27.25 4.60 -13.78
N ASN A 517 -27.16 5.92 -13.93
CA ASN A 517 -26.06 6.54 -14.66
C ASN A 517 -24.72 6.30 -13.92
N ALA A 518 -23.77 5.66 -14.59
CA ALA A 518 -22.48 5.30 -14.03
C ALA A 518 -21.68 6.51 -13.52
N GLN A 519 -21.67 7.62 -14.25
CA GLN A 519 -20.96 8.82 -13.84
C GLN A 519 -21.61 9.45 -12.60
N THR A 520 -22.94 9.46 -12.52
CA THR A 520 -23.65 9.94 -11.33
C THR A 520 -23.30 9.09 -10.11
N ALA A 521 -23.41 7.75 -10.22
CA ALA A 521 -23.05 6.82 -9.15
C ALA A 521 -21.61 7.03 -8.67
N LEU A 522 -20.66 7.14 -9.61
CA LEU A 522 -19.26 7.39 -9.31
C LEU A 522 -19.05 8.72 -8.56
N ASN A 523 -19.69 9.79 -9.02
CA ASN A 523 -19.58 11.10 -8.40
C ASN A 523 -20.10 11.09 -6.95
N TRP A 524 -21.20 10.38 -6.67
CA TRP A 524 -21.69 10.20 -5.29
C TRP A 524 -20.68 9.47 -4.41
N ILE A 525 -20.03 8.43 -4.93
CA ILE A 525 -19.01 7.69 -4.19
C ILE A 525 -17.79 8.58 -3.91
N ILE A 526 -17.23 9.21 -4.95
CA ILE A 526 -15.98 9.99 -4.84
C ILE A 526 -16.18 11.30 -4.07
N HIS A 527 -17.27 12.04 -4.32
CA HIS A 527 -17.43 13.39 -3.81
C HIS A 527 -18.26 13.49 -2.53
N GLU A 528 -19.13 12.53 -2.24
CA GLU A 528 -20.01 12.58 -1.07
C GLU A 528 -19.64 11.49 -0.05
N LEU A 529 -19.63 10.21 -0.43
CA LEU A 529 -19.27 9.12 0.50
C LEU A 529 -17.81 9.23 0.95
N MET A 530 -16.86 9.28 0.02
CA MET A 530 -15.43 9.38 0.36
C MET A 530 -15.12 10.68 1.10
N LYS A 531 -15.79 11.79 0.78
CA LYS A 531 -15.64 13.04 1.54
C LYS A 531 -16.14 12.88 2.97
N GLY A 532 -17.28 12.22 3.17
CA GLY A 532 -17.86 11.95 4.48
C GLY A 532 -16.99 11.04 5.36
N LEU A 533 -16.42 9.98 4.76
CA LEU A 533 -15.47 9.07 5.40
C LEU A 533 -14.18 9.80 5.77
N ASN A 534 -13.59 10.53 4.83
CA ASN A 534 -12.35 11.31 5.04
C ASN A 534 -12.50 12.37 6.13
N ALA A 535 -13.65 13.07 6.18
CA ALA A 535 -13.91 14.07 7.21
C ALA A 535 -13.93 13.47 8.63
N ARG A 536 -14.15 12.15 8.76
CA ARG A 536 -14.21 11.42 10.02
C ARG A 536 -13.02 10.49 10.24
N ASN A 537 -12.04 10.49 9.33
CA ASN A 537 -10.90 9.58 9.34
C ASN A 537 -11.32 8.09 9.41
N LEU A 538 -12.39 7.73 8.72
CA LEU A 538 -12.88 6.35 8.62
C LEU A 538 -12.36 5.68 7.34
N PRO A 539 -11.95 4.41 7.39
CA PRO A 539 -11.56 3.66 6.20
C PRO A 539 -12.76 3.37 5.31
N PHE A 540 -12.52 3.15 4.02
CA PHE A 540 -13.56 2.66 3.13
C PHE A 540 -13.98 1.23 3.52
N ARG A 541 -15.21 1.09 4.02
CA ARG A 541 -15.85 -0.20 4.28
C ARG A 541 -17.33 -0.09 3.90
N GLU A 542 -17.82 -1.08 3.18
CA GLU A 542 -19.21 -1.10 2.70
C GLU A 542 -20.24 -0.97 3.83
N TRP A 543 -19.98 -1.57 4.98
CA TRP A 543 -20.92 -1.54 6.10
C TRP A 543 -21.18 -0.13 6.66
N TYR A 544 -20.38 0.89 6.30
CA TYR A 544 -20.65 2.25 6.75
C TYR A 544 -21.82 2.87 6.00
N LEU A 545 -22.00 2.47 4.74
CA LEU A 545 -23.15 2.80 3.92
C LEU A 545 -23.28 1.76 2.81
N PRO A 546 -24.11 0.72 2.99
CA PRO A 546 -24.36 -0.31 1.98
C PRO A 546 -24.75 0.25 0.60
N ALA A 547 -24.32 -0.44 -0.46
CA ALA A 547 -24.49 0.01 -1.85
C ALA A 547 -25.97 0.21 -2.24
N ASN A 548 -26.86 -0.64 -1.74
CA ASN A 548 -28.30 -0.55 -1.95
C ASN A 548 -28.89 0.73 -1.35
N TYR A 549 -28.46 1.15 -0.16
CA TYR A 549 -28.97 2.37 0.48
C TYR A 549 -28.46 3.62 -0.24
N LEU A 550 -27.19 3.64 -0.65
CA LEU A 550 -26.68 4.73 -1.48
C LEU A 550 -27.41 4.79 -2.82
N GLY A 551 -27.65 3.64 -3.46
CA GLY A 551 -28.43 3.55 -4.70
C GLY A 551 -29.84 4.11 -4.56
N GLN A 552 -30.60 3.68 -3.54
CA GLN A 552 -31.94 4.22 -3.27
C GLN A 552 -31.92 5.73 -3.04
N LEU A 553 -30.93 6.24 -2.29
CA LEU A 553 -30.80 7.67 -2.05
C LEU A 553 -30.56 8.45 -3.35
N ILE A 554 -29.75 7.90 -4.27
CA ILE A 554 -29.52 8.49 -5.60
C ILE A 554 -30.83 8.52 -6.40
N ASP A 555 -31.60 7.42 -6.41
CA ASP A 555 -32.89 7.35 -7.12
C ASP A 555 -33.88 8.39 -6.62
N LEU A 556 -33.96 8.60 -5.29
CA LEU A 556 -34.81 9.62 -4.68
C LEU A 556 -34.41 11.04 -5.09
N VAL A 557 -33.10 11.28 -5.27
CA VAL A 557 -32.60 12.57 -5.75
C VAL A 557 -32.91 12.78 -7.22
N GLU A 558 -32.71 11.76 -8.07
CA GLU A 558 -33.03 11.84 -9.50
C GLU A 558 -34.55 11.96 -9.75
N ALA A 559 -35.37 11.35 -8.91
CA ALA A 559 -36.83 11.49 -8.93
C ALA A 559 -37.33 12.85 -8.39
N GLY A 560 -36.45 13.70 -7.85
CA GLY A 560 -36.81 14.98 -7.24
C GLY A 560 -37.56 14.88 -5.92
N GLN A 561 -37.65 13.68 -5.33
CA GLN A 561 -38.30 13.43 -4.04
C GLN A 561 -37.42 13.84 -2.86
N VAL A 562 -36.11 13.93 -3.07
CA VAL A 562 -35.13 14.39 -2.09
C VAL A 562 -34.19 15.38 -2.78
N THR A 563 -33.84 16.47 -2.11
CA THR A 563 -32.87 17.42 -2.68
C THR A 563 -31.45 16.89 -2.49
N GLY A 564 -30.53 17.25 -3.39
CA GLY A 564 -29.13 16.89 -3.25
C GLY A 564 -28.49 17.41 -1.95
N THR A 565 -28.97 18.52 -1.39
CA THR A 565 -28.51 19.02 -0.08
C THR A 565 -28.95 18.13 1.07
N THR A 566 -30.21 17.68 1.07
CA THR A 566 -30.71 16.76 2.10
C THR A 566 -30.00 15.42 2.02
N ALA A 567 -29.85 14.85 0.82
CA ALA A 567 -29.15 13.57 0.65
C ALA A 567 -27.71 13.60 1.18
N LYS A 568 -26.98 14.71 1.00
CA LYS A 568 -25.63 14.88 1.56
C LYS A 568 -25.63 14.94 3.09
N ALA A 569 -26.62 15.59 3.69
CA ALA A 569 -26.79 15.61 5.15
C ALA A 569 -27.07 14.21 5.69
N VAL A 570 -27.96 13.46 5.02
CA VAL A 570 -28.29 12.07 5.39
C VAL A 570 -27.06 11.16 5.37
N ILE A 571 -26.22 11.24 4.33
CA ILE A 571 -24.95 10.48 4.30
C ILE A 571 -24.07 10.88 5.49
N ALA A 572 -23.95 12.17 5.79
CA ALA A 572 -23.16 12.63 6.92
C ALA A 572 -23.70 12.10 8.26
N ASP A 573 -25.02 12.08 8.45
CA ASP A 573 -25.66 11.62 9.68
C ASP A 573 -25.53 10.10 9.86
N VAL A 574 -25.76 9.31 8.80
CA VAL A 574 -25.55 7.86 8.81
C VAL A 574 -24.10 7.53 9.18
N LEU A 575 -23.11 8.20 8.58
CA LEU A 575 -21.70 8.00 8.89
C LEU A 575 -21.34 8.43 10.32
N SER A 576 -21.94 9.51 10.83
CA SER A 576 -21.74 9.93 12.23
C SER A 576 -22.23 8.86 13.21
N SER A 577 -23.41 8.28 12.95
CA SER A 577 -24.00 7.22 13.77
C SER A 577 -23.14 5.96 13.86
N ALA A 578 -22.35 5.68 12.83
CA ALA A 578 -21.46 4.53 12.78
C ALA A 578 -20.13 4.77 13.54
N SER A 579 -19.73 6.03 13.73
CA SER A 579 -18.45 6.40 14.37
C SER A 579 -18.57 6.72 15.85
N THR A 580 -19.75 7.08 16.32
CA THR A 580 -20.01 7.51 17.70
C THR A 580 -21.29 6.79 18.15
N SER A 581 -21.41 6.39 19.42
CA SER A 581 -22.67 5.89 20.01
C SER A 581 -23.74 6.99 20.11
N SER A 582 -23.81 7.88 19.13
CA SER A 582 -24.78 8.96 19.03
C SER A 582 -26.14 8.39 18.66
N THR A 583 -27.15 8.78 19.42
CA THR A 583 -28.57 8.56 19.17
C THR A 583 -29.08 9.51 18.08
N SER A 584 -28.54 9.43 16.86
CA SER A 584 -29.16 10.10 15.72
C SER A 584 -30.34 9.27 15.23
N ASP A 585 -31.49 9.91 14.99
CA ASP A 585 -32.67 9.23 14.48
C ASP A 585 -32.46 8.72 13.03
N ILE A 586 -31.49 9.31 12.33
CA ILE A 586 -30.96 8.83 11.04
C ILE A 586 -29.72 8.00 11.35
N SER A 587 -29.86 6.68 11.28
CA SER A 587 -28.77 5.74 11.55
C SER A 587 -28.87 4.51 10.65
N LEU A 588 -27.75 3.81 10.49
CA LEU A 588 -27.73 2.54 9.76
C LEU A 588 -28.62 1.48 10.42
N ALA A 589 -28.63 1.43 11.76
CA ALA A 589 -29.45 0.48 12.51
C ALA A 589 -30.95 0.67 12.25
N GLU A 590 -31.42 1.91 12.08
CA GLU A 590 -32.81 2.16 11.72
C GLU A 590 -33.10 1.80 10.25
N LEU A 591 -32.17 2.08 9.32
CA LEU A 591 -32.28 1.62 7.93
C LEU A 591 -32.40 0.10 7.85
N ASP A 592 -31.57 -0.64 8.61
CA ASP A 592 -31.61 -2.10 8.65
C ASP A 592 -32.89 -2.64 9.28
N ARG A 593 -33.46 -1.93 10.26
CA ARG A 593 -34.79 -2.27 10.82
C ARG A 593 -35.89 -2.06 9.80
N LEU A 594 -35.91 -0.92 9.11
CA LEU A 594 -36.90 -0.62 8.07
C LEU A 594 -36.76 -1.58 6.88
N ALA A 595 -35.55 -2.01 6.55
CA ALA A 595 -35.30 -2.97 5.46
C ALA A 595 -35.92 -4.36 5.73
N GLN A 596 -36.23 -4.69 6.99
CA GLN A 596 -36.91 -5.95 7.33
C GLN A 596 -38.40 -5.93 6.98
N THR A 597 -39.00 -4.75 6.86
CA THR A 597 -40.44 -4.57 6.65
C THR A 597 -40.78 -3.86 5.34
N SER A 598 -39.83 -3.15 4.73
CA SER A 598 -40.03 -2.34 3.53
C SER A 598 -38.92 -2.52 2.50
N SER A 599 -39.31 -2.43 1.22
CA SER A 599 -38.38 -2.44 0.10
C SER A 599 -37.69 -1.09 -0.16
N THR A 600 -38.21 -0.01 0.44
CA THR A 600 -37.71 1.37 0.30
C THR A 600 -37.35 2.00 1.65
N PRO A 601 -36.44 1.37 2.44
CA PRO A 601 -36.11 1.83 3.79
C PRO A 601 -35.58 3.26 3.84
N VAL A 602 -34.86 3.71 2.80
CA VAL A 602 -34.35 5.09 2.74
C VAL A 602 -35.51 6.08 2.60
N PHE A 603 -36.49 5.79 1.75
CA PHE A 603 -37.67 6.66 1.60
C PHE A 603 -38.46 6.74 2.90
N ASP A 604 -38.74 5.60 3.52
CA ASP A 604 -39.54 5.52 4.75
C ASP A 604 -38.88 6.25 5.91
N LEU A 605 -37.54 6.13 6.02
CA LEU A 605 -36.76 6.88 7.00
C LEU A 605 -36.91 8.39 6.77
N LEU A 606 -36.73 8.84 5.53
CA LEU A 606 -36.81 10.27 5.20
C LEU A 606 -38.24 10.81 5.35
N GLN A 607 -39.26 10.00 5.08
CA GLN A 607 -40.65 10.37 5.33
C GLN A 607 -40.92 10.52 6.83
N LYS A 608 -40.47 9.57 7.66
CA LYS A 608 -40.62 9.59 9.12
C LYS A 608 -39.91 10.80 9.76
N GLN A 609 -38.80 11.24 9.18
CA GLN A 609 -38.03 12.40 9.62
C GLN A 609 -38.47 13.72 8.96
N GLU A 610 -39.53 13.71 8.14
CA GLU A 610 -40.02 14.87 7.39
C GLU A 610 -38.95 15.53 6.48
N LEU A 611 -38.05 14.72 5.91
CA LEU A 611 -36.92 15.17 5.08
C LEU A 611 -37.16 15.10 3.57
N LEU A 612 -38.36 14.72 3.13
CA LEU A 612 -38.72 14.74 1.71
C LEU A 612 -38.73 16.17 1.14
N ALA A 613 -38.51 16.29 -0.17
CA ALA A 613 -38.44 17.57 -0.86
C ALA A 613 -39.82 18.26 -0.92
N LEU A 614 -39.81 19.58 -0.76
CA LEU A 614 -40.98 20.45 -0.99
C LEU A 614 -41.04 20.76 -2.49
N ALA A 615 -41.62 19.81 -3.24
CA ALA A 615 -41.55 19.78 -4.69
C ALA A 615 -42.70 20.52 -5.39
N THR A 616 -43.76 20.91 -4.67
CA THR A 616 -44.90 21.62 -5.27
C THR A 616 -45.02 23.05 -4.75
N THR A 617 -45.69 23.91 -5.54
CA THR A 617 -46.04 25.28 -5.14
C THR A 617 -46.83 25.28 -3.83
N GLN A 618 -47.72 24.30 -3.65
CA GLN A 618 -48.59 24.18 -2.48
C GLN A 618 -47.79 23.91 -1.20
N ASP A 619 -46.76 23.05 -1.29
CA ASP A 619 -45.87 22.74 -0.16
C ASP A 619 -45.07 23.97 0.30
N LEU A 620 -44.80 24.90 -0.62
CA LEU A 620 -44.01 26.11 -0.35
C LEU A 620 -44.84 27.29 0.17
N LEU A 621 -46.17 27.30 -0.04
CA LEU A 621 -47.03 28.42 0.36
C LEU A 621 -46.88 28.80 1.84
N PRO A 622 -46.91 27.87 2.81
CA PRO A 622 -46.81 28.23 4.23
C PRO A 622 -45.47 28.90 4.56
N LEU A 623 -44.38 28.46 3.92
CA LEU A 623 -43.05 29.03 4.12
C LEU A 623 -42.93 30.41 3.46
N VAL A 624 -43.50 30.57 2.27
CA VAL A 624 -43.53 31.84 1.53
C VAL A 624 -44.35 32.89 2.28
N GLU A 625 -45.52 32.54 2.80
CA GLU A 625 -46.35 33.42 3.63
C GLU A 625 -45.62 33.83 4.90
N SER A 626 -44.99 32.88 5.59
CA SER A 626 -44.18 33.16 6.77
C SER A 626 -42.99 34.09 6.47
N ALA A 627 -42.37 33.96 5.29
CA ALA A 627 -41.30 34.84 4.85
C ALA A 627 -41.81 36.24 4.49
N PHE A 628 -43.00 36.36 3.88
CA PHE A 628 -43.62 37.66 3.60
C PHE A 628 -43.97 38.43 4.87
N GLN A 629 -44.44 37.75 5.91
CA GLN A 629 -44.70 38.36 7.21
C GLN A 629 -43.43 38.87 7.89
N ARG A 630 -42.30 38.18 7.72
CA ARG A 630 -41.01 38.57 8.31
C ARG A 630 -40.27 39.67 7.54
N LEU A 631 -40.53 39.82 6.24
CA LEU A 631 -39.83 40.76 5.35
C LEU A 631 -40.82 41.65 4.57
N PRO A 632 -41.66 42.46 5.27
CA PRO A 632 -42.72 43.25 4.62
C PRO A 632 -42.18 44.37 3.72
N ASP A 633 -41.05 44.99 4.08
CA ASP A 633 -40.43 46.07 3.31
C ASP A 633 -39.90 45.56 1.96
N GLU A 634 -39.25 44.40 1.98
CA GLU A 634 -38.76 43.72 0.79
C GLU A 634 -39.90 43.31 -0.15
N VAL A 635 -41.01 42.78 0.40
CA VAL A 635 -42.22 42.44 -0.36
C VAL A 635 -42.78 43.67 -1.08
N ALA A 636 -42.86 44.81 -0.39
CA ALA A 636 -43.33 46.06 -0.98
C ALA A 636 -42.40 46.55 -2.11
N GLN A 637 -41.09 46.40 -1.97
CA GLN A 637 -40.13 46.75 -3.02
C GLN A 637 -40.24 45.85 -4.25
N VAL A 638 -40.47 44.55 -4.07
CA VAL A 638 -40.66 43.63 -5.19
C VAL A 638 -41.96 43.95 -5.94
N ARG A 639 -43.05 44.28 -5.23
CA ARG A 639 -44.32 44.74 -5.85
C ARG A 639 -44.16 46.05 -6.64
N LYS A 640 -43.24 46.93 -6.24
CA LYS A 640 -42.89 48.16 -6.98
C LYS A 640 -41.96 47.92 -8.19
N GLY A 641 -41.63 46.67 -8.51
CA GLY A 641 -40.85 46.29 -9.68
C GLY A 641 -39.35 46.05 -9.43
N ASN A 642 -38.87 46.15 -8.19
CA ASN A 642 -37.47 45.86 -7.88
C ASN A 642 -37.22 44.36 -7.63
N LEU A 643 -37.18 43.59 -8.72
CA LEU A 643 -37.04 42.13 -8.70
C LEU A 643 -35.73 41.62 -8.07
N LYS A 644 -34.69 42.46 -7.94
CA LYS A 644 -33.43 42.06 -7.30
C LYS A 644 -33.61 41.74 -5.81
N VAL A 645 -34.63 42.31 -5.17
CA VAL A 645 -34.94 42.14 -3.75
C VAL A 645 -35.63 40.79 -3.48
N ALA A 646 -36.24 40.17 -4.49
CA ALA A 646 -36.87 38.86 -4.36
C ALA A 646 -35.88 37.77 -3.93
N MET A 647 -34.60 37.87 -4.29
CA MET A 647 -33.57 36.92 -3.88
C MET A 647 -33.32 36.90 -2.36
N ARG A 648 -33.60 38.01 -1.66
CA ARG A 648 -33.53 38.07 -0.19
C ARG A 648 -34.67 37.29 0.45
N ILE A 649 -35.87 37.35 -0.12
CA ILE A 649 -37.04 36.58 0.32
C ILE A 649 -36.84 35.09 0.01
N VAL A 650 -36.33 34.75 -1.18
CA VAL A 650 -35.93 33.38 -1.53
C VAL A 650 -34.93 32.84 -0.50
N GLY A 651 -33.91 33.63 -0.13
CA GLY A 651 -32.94 33.23 0.88
C GLY A 651 -33.57 32.90 2.24
N GLN A 652 -34.60 33.64 2.65
CA GLN A 652 -35.33 33.36 3.89
C GLN A 652 -36.15 32.07 3.80
N VAL A 653 -36.91 31.87 2.71
CA VAL A 653 -37.67 30.63 2.48
C VAL A 653 -36.74 29.41 2.40
N MET A 654 -35.60 29.53 1.72
CA MET A 654 -34.60 28.46 1.63
C MET A 654 -34.01 28.09 2.99
N LYS A 655 -33.86 29.07 3.89
CA LYS A 655 -33.40 28.84 5.27
C LYS A 655 -34.43 28.07 6.08
N ASP A 656 -35.71 28.43 5.97
CA ASP A 656 -36.79 27.77 6.69
C ASP A 656 -37.12 26.38 6.11
N ALA A 657 -36.92 26.19 4.80
CA ALA A 657 -37.03 24.90 4.14
C ALA A 657 -35.90 23.92 4.54
N ASN A 658 -34.85 24.39 5.22
CA ASN A 658 -33.69 23.61 5.66
C ASN A 658 -33.07 22.75 4.53
N GLY A 659 -32.97 23.33 3.32
CA GLY A 659 -32.43 22.64 2.16
C GLY A 659 -33.38 21.66 1.45
N ARG A 660 -34.66 21.59 1.84
CA ARG A 660 -35.67 20.70 1.20
C ARG A 660 -36.36 21.30 -0.04
N ALA A 661 -36.09 22.56 -0.39
CA ALA A 661 -36.72 23.25 -1.52
C ALA A 661 -35.73 23.59 -2.63
N ASP A 662 -36.19 23.61 -3.89
CA ASP A 662 -35.42 24.15 -5.02
C ASP A 662 -35.59 25.68 -5.09
N ALA A 663 -34.47 26.41 -5.09
CA ALA A 663 -34.43 27.86 -5.19
C ALA A 663 -35.16 28.41 -6.44
N LYS A 664 -35.13 27.68 -7.56
CA LYS A 664 -35.85 28.10 -8.78
C LYS A 664 -37.36 28.05 -8.59
N LEU A 665 -37.86 26.95 -8.00
CA LEU A 665 -39.27 26.75 -7.71
C LEU A 665 -39.77 27.73 -6.64
N VAL A 666 -38.96 28.00 -5.62
CA VAL A 666 -39.25 29.01 -4.59
C VAL A 666 -39.37 30.40 -5.23
N HIS A 667 -38.42 30.78 -6.08
CA HIS A 667 -38.44 32.06 -6.76
C HIS A 667 -39.67 32.22 -7.67
N SER A 668 -40.02 31.21 -8.48
CA SER A 668 -41.22 31.28 -9.32
C SER A 668 -42.50 31.35 -8.50
N THR A 669 -42.58 30.61 -7.38
CA THR A 669 -43.73 30.62 -6.47
C THR A 669 -43.91 31.99 -5.81
N ILE A 670 -42.82 32.62 -5.35
CA ILE A 670 -42.84 33.97 -4.79
C ILE A 670 -43.34 34.99 -5.81
N LEU A 671 -42.84 34.95 -7.05
CA LEU A 671 -43.28 35.88 -8.09
C LEU A 671 -44.75 35.69 -8.45
N GLN A 672 -45.22 34.44 -8.52
CA GLN A 672 -46.61 34.13 -8.79
C GLN A 672 -47.54 34.64 -7.68
N GLN A 673 -47.15 34.49 -6.41
CA GLN A 673 -47.91 34.99 -5.27
C GLN A 673 -47.91 36.52 -5.17
N LEU A 674 -46.80 37.17 -5.52
CA LEU A 674 -46.72 38.64 -5.52
C LEU A 674 -47.42 39.30 -6.71
N ALA A 675 -47.66 38.55 -7.80
CA ALA A 675 -48.43 38.99 -8.95
C ALA A 675 -49.95 38.93 -8.72
N GLN A 676 -50.42 38.17 -7.73
CA GLN A 676 -51.82 38.16 -7.33
C GLN A 676 -52.14 39.45 -6.54
N PRO A 677 -53.26 40.14 -6.82
CA PRO A 677 -53.68 41.28 -6.03
C PRO A 677 -53.86 40.84 -4.57
N PRO A 678 -53.56 41.71 -3.58
CA PRO A 678 -53.74 41.34 -2.18
C PRO A 678 -55.17 40.85 -1.98
N SER A 679 -55.33 39.64 -1.44
CA SER A 679 -56.63 39.16 -0.98
C SER A 679 -57.19 40.22 -0.04
N SER A 680 -58.29 40.85 -0.45
CA SER A 680 -59.02 41.81 0.36
C SER A 680 -59.55 41.10 1.59
N SER A 681 -58.83 41.23 2.70
CA SER A 681 -59.32 40.98 4.05
C SER A 681 -60.10 42.18 4.54
#